data_AF-A0A3M1RLL0-F1
#
_entry.id   AF-A0A3M1RLL0-F1
#
_cell.length_a   1.000
_cell.length_b   1.000
_cell.length_c   1.000
_cell.angle_alpha   90.00
_cell.angle_beta   90.00
_cell.angle_gamma   90.00
#
_symmetry.space_group_name_H-M   'P 1'
#
loop_
_entity.id
_entity.type
_entity.pdbx_description
1 polymer ?
#
loop_
_entity_poly.entity_id
_entity_poly.type
_entity_poly.pdbx_seq_one_letter_code
_entity_poly.pdbx_strand_id
1 'polypeptide(L)'
;MGAIIGIPTTRVSDLFVRSRLLQQVQYDQRELYRVQTQLSTGYRYQLPSEDPISALRVMSLQRLLERKEQVKSNLETNQSFLTATDSAASHVSEIVSDARAVALSVMGTTSTDDQRAAAAQQIEQAIQQLLDTGNHKFRDRYLFAGSRTDVRPFERNGDLITYLGNENTLLSYSDTDLLFQTNVTGAEMFGALSDAVRGQADLNPALTMDTRLSDLYGGLGVDLGSIAISDGSTVATIDLSSAETIGDVAALIKNNAARLPLNVEITSTGLKIQLDAAVGDLSILEVGEGNSAHQLGIYTPIGVGLNAVVGDDLNPALTLTTSLDDITGTYSRAYVRFPSTDNDFILTADTRGDALNGTKIRFLDDPTVTFGNEVVQYDPAAKEITVWIDEGHTLAQHVVDAINAANASGNLPFTAELDTLDQGDYAGLGLIAVTPPGEWAATTEGGSGEEFDKTSGLQITNAGQTHTIDISEAETVEDLLNILNSSGAGLLAQINESRTGIDIRSRVSGADFAVGENGGVTATQLGVRTFTGETKLADMNFGRGVFDYQSDGQRASATYSSNGLNNDLLLRARNDGSDWNDYELEIYDSGLPPGSETITYDTINKKISIGIAPGYTTAKDVVDLFAATPGARDDFELVLADEEGNPLNDGTGLVQLGTTSTSGGSAGGIDFLITRADGVTLEFDISGAQTVQDVIDLINNHPDNPPRAPGEQPWLYARLATYGNGIELVDDSIGPGTLTVERTKLSTTAIDLGFVPPGENEAQATSPGSIATTTVASPGPNSNLIVRSRFPTSDANGYRVIFEDTVPGVESFTFDPVNKELRFEIETGVTDANRIISLFQADPAAGQRFEIVLDPADGNDGTGLVAATDPLDPPALSGGEPTTLTGRDVAPLETESVFNALLRLKHGLLENDSYEMERAVQQLDDQLLNFNFVRADLGAKQNGLDILQTRLEDEDVELRSMLSDEHDIDMVEAISSLTGRQMALEASLQATAKMFQLTLLDYL
;
A
#
# COMPACT_ATOMS: atom_id res chain seq x y z
N MET A 1 11.90 -83.77 26.67
CA MET A 1 11.79 -85.22 26.43
C MET A 1 10.54 -85.49 25.62
N GLY A 2 10.66 -85.54 24.29
CA GLY A 2 9.53 -85.83 23.39
C GLY A 2 9.15 -87.30 23.44
N ALA A 3 7.88 -87.57 23.66
CA ALA A 3 7.33 -88.90 23.87
C ALA A 3 7.60 -89.84 22.69
N ILE A 4 8.32 -90.93 22.93
CA ILE A 4 8.26 -92.11 22.08
C ILE A 4 6.81 -92.60 22.17
N ILE A 5 6.02 -92.35 21.14
CA ILE A 5 4.61 -92.76 21.13
C ILE A 5 4.58 -94.29 21.11
N GLY A 6 4.08 -94.87 22.20
CA GLY A 6 4.01 -96.32 22.40
C GLY A 6 3.29 -97.02 21.24
N ILE A 7 3.90 -98.09 20.75
CA ILE A 7 3.32 -98.93 19.70
C ILE A 7 2.17 -99.75 20.34
N PRO A 8 0.91 -99.66 19.85
CA PRO A 8 -0.18 -100.48 20.36
C PRO A 8 0.08 -101.97 20.05
N THR A 9 -0.13 -102.83 21.03
CA THR A 9 0.21 -104.27 21.03
C THR A 9 -0.79 -105.17 20.28
N THR A 10 -1.66 -104.62 19.44
CA THR A 10 -2.62 -105.38 18.63
C THR A 10 -2.20 -105.34 17.16
N ARG A 11 -2.11 -106.52 16.53
CA ARG A 11 -1.66 -106.81 15.15
C ARG A 11 -1.81 -105.62 14.17
N VAL A 12 -0.78 -104.79 14.08
CA VAL A 12 -0.66 -103.72 13.08
C VAL A 12 0.10 -104.29 11.88
N SER A 13 -0.24 -103.91 10.65
CA SER A 13 0.52 -104.39 9.49
C SER A 13 1.95 -103.82 9.53
N ASP A 14 2.94 -104.63 9.16
CA ASP A 14 4.34 -104.19 9.04
C ASP A 14 4.48 -102.93 8.18
N LEU A 15 3.59 -102.77 7.19
CA LEU A 15 3.54 -101.60 6.32
C LEU A 15 3.23 -100.29 7.07
N PHE A 16 2.30 -100.32 8.03
CA PHE A 16 1.92 -99.15 8.82
C PHE A 16 2.99 -98.76 9.86
N VAL A 17 3.64 -99.75 10.48
CA VAL A 17 4.75 -99.50 11.41
C VAL A 17 5.95 -98.89 10.66
N ARG A 18 6.25 -99.42 9.47
CA ARG A 18 7.30 -98.87 8.59
C ARG A 18 6.96 -97.47 8.09
N SER A 19 5.73 -97.20 7.65
CA SER A 19 5.34 -95.85 7.21
C SER A 19 5.43 -94.85 8.35
N ARG A 20 5.08 -95.25 9.58
CA ARG A 20 5.15 -94.40 10.77
C ARG A 20 6.58 -94.12 11.22
N LEU A 21 7.46 -95.12 11.19
CA LEU A 21 8.88 -94.93 11.48
C LEU A 21 9.57 -94.06 10.43
N LEU A 22 9.21 -94.24 9.15
CA LEU A 22 9.68 -93.36 8.07
C LEU A 22 9.18 -91.93 8.27
N GLN A 23 7.91 -91.73 8.65
CA GLN A 23 7.39 -90.42 9.02
C GLN A 23 8.12 -89.82 10.22
N GLN A 24 8.51 -90.62 11.21
CA GLN A 24 9.27 -90.15 12.37
C GLN A 24 10.70 -89.74 11.98
N VAL A 25 11.40 -90.55 11.17
CA VAL A 25 12.75 -90.21 10.67
C VAL A 25 12.69 -88.95 9.80
N GLN A 26 11.69 -88.83 8.92
CA GLN A 26 11.49 -87.62 8.12
C GLN A 26 11.19 -86.39 8.99
N TYR A 27 10.42 -86.57 10.07
CA TYR A 27 10.16 -85.52 11.06
C TYR A 27 11.45 -85.09 11.76
N ASP A 28 12.21 -86.05 12.33
CA ASP A 28 13.46 -85.77 13.05
C ASP A 28 14.52 -85.14 12.13
N GLN A 29 14.61 -85.57 10.86
CA GLN A 29 15.49 -84.96 9.86
C GLN A 29 15.11 -83.51 9.55
N ARG A 30 13.82 -83.23 9.35
CA ARG A 30 13.34 -81.86 9.08
C ARG A 30 13.57 -80.94 10.27
N GLU A 31 13.32 -81.44 11.46
CA GLU A 31 13.53 -80.69 12.69
C GLU A 31 15.02 -80.45 12.99
N LEU A 32 15.88 -81.43 12.71
CA LEU A 32 17.33 -81.27 12.80
C LEU A 32 17.82 -80.21 11.81
N TYR A 33 17.35 -80.29 10.56
CA TYR A 33 17.64 -79.29 9.53
C TYR A 33 17.19 -77.90 9.99
N ARG A 34 16.00 -77.76 10.57
CA ARG A 34 15.49 -76.49 11.11
C ARG A 34 16.42 -75.90 12.16
N VAL A 35 16.84 -76.68 13.17
CA VAL A 35 17.75 -76.16 14.21
C VAL A 35 19.12 -75.86 13.63
N GLN A 36 19.64 -76.65 12.69
CA GLN A 36 20.89 -76.35 11.98
C GLN A 36 20.81 -75.03 11.20
N THR A 37 19.69 -74.80 10.51
CA THR A 37 19.44 -73.56 9.78
C THR A 37 19.35 -72.36 10.74
N GLN A 38 18.61 -72.49 11.85
CA GLN A 38 18.53 -71.45 12.87
C GLN A 38 19.91 -71.14 13.48
N LEU A 39 20.73 -72.16 13.76
CA LEU A 39 22.09 -72.00 14.27
C LEU A 39 23.02 -71.33 13.24
N SER A 40 22.82 -71.64 11.95
CA SER A 40 23.61 -71.08 10.87
C SER A 40 23.27 -69.62 10.58
N THR A 41 22.01 -69.22 10.76
CA THR A 41 21.57 -67.83 10.50
C THR A 41 21.50 -66.97 11.75
N GLY A 42 21.57 -67.55 12.94
CA GLY A 42 21.45 -66.82 14.21
C GLY A 42 20.02 -66.37 14.53
N TYR A 43 19.04 -66.75 13.72
CA TYR A 43 17.65 -66.30 13.83
C TYR A 43 16.70 -67.43 14.22
N ARG A 44 15.69 -67.10 15.02
CA ARG A 44 14.67 -68.03 15.51
C ARG A 44 13.76 -68.55 14.39
N TYR A 45 13.53 -67.78 13.35
CA TYR A 45 12.74 -68.15 12.17
C TYR A 45 13.24 -67.40 10.94
N GLN A 46 12.99 -67.93 9.74
CA GLN A 46 13.42 -67.31 8.48
C GLN A 46 12.26 -66.84 7.62
N LEU A 47 11.13 -67.54 7.70
CA LEU A 47 9.95 -67.25 6.91
C LEU A 47 8.85 -66.67 7.81
N PRO A 48 8.12 -65.64 7.38
CA PRO A 48 6.99 -65.11 8.15
C PRO A 48 5.91 -66.15 8.46
N SER A 49 5.81 -67.22 7.66
CA SER A 49 4.87 -68.32 7.90
C SER A 49 5.26 -69.22 9.08
N GLU A 50 6.51 -69.19 9.55
CA GLU A 50 6.99 -70.00 10.68
C GLU A 50 6.57 -69.42 12.03
N ASP A 51 6.48 -68.10 12.14
CA ASP A 51 5.98 -67.36 13.31
C ASP A 51 5.35 -66.02 12.86
N PRO A 52 4.07 -66.02 12.45
CA PRO A 52 3.45 -64.82 11.88
C PRO A 52 3.35 -63.64 12.85
N ILE A 53 3.23 -63.89 14.16
CA ILE A 53 3.04 -62.83 15.16
C ILE A 53 4.36 -62.10 15.40
N SER A 54 5.44 -62.86 15.64
CA SER A 54 6.77 -62.28 15.81
C SER A 54 7.31 -61.69 14.52
N ALA A 55 7.02 -62.30 13.36
CA ALA A 55 7.37 -61.73 12.07
C ALA A 55 6.76 -60.34 11.86
N LEU A 56 5.49 -60.13 12.23
CA LEU A 56 4.86 -58.79 12.16
C LEU A 56 5.57 -57.77 13.06
N ARG A 57 5.96 -58.17 14.29
CA ARG A 57 6.70 -57.28 15.21
C ARG A 57 8.08 -56.95 14.69
N VAL A 58 8.85 -57.95 14.25
CA VAL A 58 10.16 -57.76 13.62
C VAL A 58 10.07 -56.84 12.42
N MET A 59 9.10 -57.04 11.53
CA MET A 59 8.88 -56.15 10.39
C MET A 59 8.53 -54.72 10.83
N SER A 60 7.74 -54.56 11.89
CA SER A 60 7.42 -53.23 12.42
C SER A 60 8.66 -52.54 13.02
N LEU A 61 9.48 -53.26 13.79
CA LEU A 61 10.72 -52.77 14.38
C LEU A 61 11.76 -52.44 13.30
N GLN A 62 11.91 -53.29 12.29
CA GLN A 62 12.80 -53.05 11.14
C GLN A 62 12.38 -51.78 10.38
N ARG A 63 11.10 -51.59 10.09
CA ARG A 63 10.61 -50.34 9.46
C ARG A 63 10.87 -49.11 10.32
N LEU A 64 10.69 -49.21 11.64
CA LEU A 64 11.01 -48.12 12.56
C LEU A 64 12.51 -47.81 12.54
N LEU A 65 13.37 -48.84 12.53
CA LEU A 65 14.82 -48.70 12.48
C LEU A 65 15.29 -48.08 11.15
N GLU A 66 14.78 -48.54 10.01
CA GLU A 66 15.06 -47.95 8.69
C GLU A 66 14.65 -46.47 8.64
N ARG A 67 13.48 -46.14 9.19
CA ARG A 67 13.00 -44.75 9.28
C ARG A 67 13.90 -43.92 10.20
N LYS A 68 14.34 -44.47 11.34
CA LYS A 68 15.29 -43.83 12.28
C LYS A 68 16.63 -43.56 11.63
N GLU A 69 17.21 -44.53 10.91
CA GLU A 69 18.47 -44.36 10.18
C GLU A 69 18.36 -43.24 9.14
N GLN A 70 17.23 -43.13 8.42
CA GLN A 70 16.98 -42.03 7.49
C GLN A 70 16.94 -40.66 8.20
N VAL A 71 16.23 -40.55 9.33
CA VAL A 71 16.17 -39.31 10.11
C VAL A 71 17.57 -38.94 10.63
N LYS A 72 18.34 -39.90 11.15
CA LYS A 72 19.73 -39.65 11.60
C LYS A 72 20.59 -39.09 10.46
N SER A 73 20.53 -39.69 9.28
CA SER A 73 21.27 -39.21 8.10
C SER A 73 20.86 -37.79 7.68
N ASN A 74 19.56 -37.47 7.78
CA ASN A 74 19.06 -36.12 7.53
C ASN A 74 19.60 -35.13 8.57
N LEU A 75 19.58 -35.48 9.86
CA LEU A 75 20.11 -34.63 10.93
C LEU A 75 21.61 -34.38 10.80
N GLU A 76 22.43 -35.40 10.49
CA GLU A 76 23.87 -35.23 10.24
C GLU A 76 24.14 -34.28 9.06
N THR A 77 23.29 -34.33 8.03
CA THR A 77 23.35 -33.42 6.89
C THR A 77 22.97 -31.99 7.29
N ASN A 78 21.92 -31.82 8.08
CA ASN A 78 21.49 -30.51 8.59
C ASN A 78 22.57 -29.91 9.51
N GLN A 79 23.15 -30.70 10.41
CA GLN A 79 24.22 -30.25 11.31
C GLN A 79 25.43 -29.76 10.51
N SER A 80 25.85 -30.53 9.50
CA SER A 80 26.94 -30.12 8.60
C SER A 80 26.63 -28.80 7.88
N PHE A 81 25.38 -28.59 7.48
CA PHE A 81 24.94 -27.35 6.84
C PHE A 81 24.97 -26.17 7.82
N LEU A 82 24.42 -26.33 9.03
CA LEU A 82 24.46 -25.30 10.07
C LEU A 82 25.88 -24.95 10.52
N THR A 83 26.81 -25.91 10.56
CA THR A 83 28.23 -25.65 10.84
C THR A 83 28.89 -24.82 9.73
N ALA A 84 28.56 -25.10 8.46
CA ALA A 84 29.03 -24.30 7.34
C ALA A 84 28.46 -22.87 7.39
N THR A 85 27.18 -22.71 7.75
CA THR A 85 26.55 -21.41 7.99
C THR A 85 27.21 -20.64 9.13
N ASP A 86 27.55 -21.28 10.26
CA ASP A 86 28.21 -20.59 11.40
C ASP A 86 29.61 -20.11 11.03
N SER A 87 30.35 -20.93 10.29
CA SER A 87 31.68 -20.56 9.80
C SER A 87 31.60 -19.34 8.87
N ALA A 88 30.64 -19.33 7.95
CA ALA A 88 30.40 -18.18 7.07
C ALA A 88 29.97 -16.94 7.86
N ALA A 89 29.06 -17.09 8.83
CA ALA A 89 28.60 -15.98 9.68
C ALA A 89 29.73 -15.38 10.53
N SER A 90 30.63 -16.21 11.05
CA SER A 90 31.82 -15.74 11.76
C SER A 90 32.74 -14.93 10.86
N HIS A 91 32.91 -15.33 9.59
CA HIS A 91 33.74 -14.60 8.65
C HIS A 91 33.11 -13.25 8.24
N VAL A 92 31.79 -13.20 8.07
CA VAL A 92 31.06 -11.94 7.86
C VAL A 92 31.30 -10.96 9.01
N SER A 93 31.18 -11.42 10.26
CA SER A 93 31.40 -10.58 11.45
C SER A 93 32.82 -10.01 11.52
N GLU A 94 33.83 -10.78 11.11
CA GLU A 94 35.23 -10.34 11.03
C GLU A 94 35.40 -9.24 9.97
N ILE A 95 34.90 -9.45 8.75
CA ILE A 95 34.97 -8.48 7.64
C ILE A 95 34.35 -7.13 8.04
N VAL A 96 33.19 -7.16 8.68
CA VAL A 96 32.47 -5.95 9.10
C VAL A 96 33.19 -5.23 10.23
N SER A 97 33.75 -5.98 11.19
CA SER A 97 34.54 -5.40 12.28
C SER A 97 35.80 -4.72 11.76
N ASP A 98 36.47 -5.31 10.77
CA ASP A 98 37.66 -4.74 10.13
C ASP A 98 37.31 -3.50 9.31
N ALA A 99 36.25 -3.55 8.51
CA ALA A 99 35.77 -2.41 7.74
C ALA A 99 35.41 -1.21 8.64
N ARG A 100 34.74 -1.48 9.77
CA ARG A 100 34.46 -0.47 10.79
C ARG A 100 35.73 0.12 11.40
N ALA A 101 36.74 -0.71 11.69
CA ALA A 101 38.03 -0.22 12.22
C ALA A 101 38.75 0.69 11.21
N VAL A 102 38.69 0.36 9.91
CA VAL A 102 39.21 1.20 8.83
C VAL A 102 38.49 2.54 8.79
N ALA A 103 37.15 2.56 8.84
CA ALA A 103 36.35 3.78 8.88
C ALA A 103 36.76 4.71 10.02
N LEU A 104 36.78 4.19 11.25
CA LEU A 104 37.12 4.95 12.45
C LEU A 104 38.54 5.54 12.40
N SER A 105 39.46 4.90 11.68
CA SER A 105 40.84 5.38 11.55
C SER A 105 40.97 6.65 10.70
N VAL A 106 39.98 6.93 9.83
CA VAL A 106 40.03 8.04 8.85
C VAL A 106 38.93 9.09 9.02
N MET A 107 37.93 8.87 9.89
CA MET A 107 36.84 9.81 10.17
C MET A 107 37.25 11.14 10.83
N GLY A 108 38.50 11.29 11.28
CA GLY A 108 38.99 12.54 11.86
C GLY A 108 39.20 13.67 10.82
N THR A 109 39.05 14.92 11.25
CA THR A 109 39.27 16.13 10.39
C THR A 109 40.72 16.34 9.95
N THR A 110 41.65 15.52 10.45
CA THR A 110 43.08 15.57 10.11
C THR A 110 43.48 14.60 9.00
N SER A 111 42.55 13.77 8.52
CA SER A 111 42.78 12.83 7.43
C SER A 111 42.84 13.55 6.08
N THR A 112 43.80 13.15 5.24
CA THR A 112 43.94 13.65 3.87
C THR A 112 43.00 12.91 2.90
N ASP A 113 42.70 13.54 1.77
CA ASP A 113 41.88 12.96 0.69
C ASP A 113 42.49 11.63 0.19
N ASP A 114 43.82 11.55 0.06
CA ASP A 114 44.53 10.33 -0.32
C ASP A 114 44.36 9.19 0.70
N GLN A 115 44.35 9.52 2.00
CA GLN A 115 44.11 8.52 3.05
C GLN A 115 42.67 8.01 3.03
N ARG A 116 41.68 8.89 2.79
CA ARG A 116 40.27 8.48 2.65
C ARG A 116 40.06 7.65 1.39
N ALA A 117 40.68 8.01 0.27
CA ALA A 117 40.64 7.22 -0.95
C ALA A 117 41.25 5.82 -0.76
N ALA A 118 42.36 5.70 -0.02
CA ALA A 118 42.97 4.42 0.32
C ALA A 118 42.07 3.57 1.25
N ALA A 119 41.39 4.20 2.21
CA ALA A 119 40.39 3.53 3.06
C ALA A 119 39.19 3.04 2.23
N ALA A 120 38.67 3.85 1.32
CA ALA A 120 37.59 3.46 0.41
C ALA A 120 37.95 2.22 -0.43
N GLN A 121 39.22 2.09 -0.86
CA GLN A 121 39.70 0.87 -1.55
C GLN A 121 39.74 -0.36 -0.64
N GLN A 122 39.98 -0.21 0.67
CA GLN A 122 39.91 -1.32 1.62
C GLN A 122 38.45 -1.73 1.89
N ILE A 123 37.54 -0.76 2.01
CA ILE A 123 36.09 -1.02 2.13
C ILE A 123 35.58 -1.74 0.88
N GLU A 124 36.04 -1.35 -0.31
CA GLU A 124 35.73 -2.03 -1.57
C GLU A 124 36.17 -3.50 -1.57
N GLN A 125 37.34 -3.82 -1.02
CA GLN A 125 37.79 -5.21 -0.84
C GLN A 125 36.92 -5.97 0.17
N ALA A 126 36.52 -5.32 1.26
CA ALA A 126 35.62 -5.90 2.25
C ALA A 126 34.26 -6.26 1.63
N ILE A 127 33.69 -5.36 0.80
CA ILE A 127 32.44 -5.62 0.06
C ILE A 127 32.58 -6.86 -0.83
N GLN A 128 33.69 -7.00 -1.55
CA GLN A 128 33.91 -8.15 -2.42
C GLN A 128 34.03 -9.47 -1.64
N GLN A 129 34.77 -9.49 -0.53
CA GLN A 129 34.89 -10.68 0.32
C GLN A 129 33.54 -11.06 0.95
N LEU A 130 32.76 -10.06 1.34
CA LEU A 130 31.43 -10.25 1.89
C LEU A 130 30.47 -10.85 0.85
N LEU A 131 30.54 -10.37 -0.39
CA LEU A 131 29.77 -10.90 -1.53
C LEU A 131 30.14 -12.36 -1.83
N ASP A 132 31.42 -12.70 -1.78
CA ASP A 132 31.91 -14.07 -1.99
C ASP A 132 31.42 -15.01 -0.87
N THR A 133 31.39 -14.51 0.38
CA THR A 133 30.90 -15.25 1.55
C THR A 133 29.38 -15.46 1.48
N GLY A 134 28.61 -14.42 1.12
CA GLY A 134 27.16 -14.52 0.92
C GLY A 134 26.78 -15.48 -0.21
N ASN A 135 27.65 -15.64 -1.21
CA ASN A 135 27.48 -16.57 -2.33
C ASN A 135 28.13 -17.95 -2.10
N HIS A 136 28.53 -18.28 -0.87
CA HIS A 136 29.18 -19.55 -0.59
C HIS A 136 28.23 -20.74 -0.80
N LYS A 137 28.76 -21.83 -1.38
CA LYS A 137 28.04 -23.09 -1.60
C LYS A 137 28.53 -24.17 -0.66
N PHE A 138 27.59 -24.95 -0.13
CA PHE A 138 27.86 -26.19 0.58
C PHE A 138 27.04 -27.33 -0.03
N ARG A 139 27.71 -28.40 -0.46
CA ARG A 139 27.08 -29.55 -1.15
C ARG A 139 26.15 -29.10 -2.31
N ASP A 140 26.68 -28.23 -3.19
CA ASP A 140 25.99 -27.65 -4.35
C ASP A 140 24.78 -26.75 -4.07
N ARG A 141 24.53 -26.41 -2.80
CA ARG A 141 23.45 -25.51 -2.37
C ARG A 141 24.01 -24.21 -1.81
N TYR A 142 23.42 -23.08 -2.17
CA TYR A 142 23.76 -21.79 -1.56
C TYR A 142 23.26 -21.72 -0.12
N LEU A 143 24.12 -21.25 0.79
CA LEU A 143 23.80 -21.19 2.22
C LEU A 143 22.71 -20.16 2.54
N PHE A 144 22.75 -19.00 1.87
CA PHE A 144 21.95 -17.82 2.21
C PHE A 144 20.85 -17.49 1.18
N ALA A 145 20.46 -18.44 0.32
CA ALA A 145 19.41 -18.22 -0.69
C ALA A 145 17.98 -18.46 -0.16
N GLY A 146 17.82 -18.79 1.13
CA GLY A 146 16.56 -19.28 1.68
C GLY A 146 16.22 -20.67 1.13
N SER A 147 14.99 -20.86 0.70
CA SER A 147 14.50 -22.11 0.09
C SER A 147 14.94 -22.29 -1.37
N ARG A 148 15.32 -21.20 -2.07
CA ARG A 148 15.80 -21.21 -3.46
C ARG A 148 17.29 -21.56 -3.55
N THR A 149 17.66 -22.73 -3.03
CA THR A 149 19.06 -23.14 -2.82
C THR A 149 19.93 -23.25 -4.08
N ASP A 150 19.32 -23.25 -5.26
CA ASP A 150 19.94 -23.32 -6.59
C ASP A 150 20.26 -21.94 -7.19
N VAL A 151 19.61 -20.88 -6.70
CA VAL A 151 19.78 -19.51 -7.17
C VAL A 151 20.93 -18.83 -6.43
N ARG A 152 21.80 -18.14 -7.18
CA ARG A 152 22.86 -17.30 -6.59
C ARG A 152 22.22 -16.15 -5.79
N PRO A 153 22.42 -16.06 -4.46
CA PRO A 153 21.69 -15.09 -3.64
C PRO A 153 22.08 -13.64 -3.91
N PHE A 154 23.35 -13.32 -4.12
CA PHE A 154 23.81 -11.93 -4.28
C PHE A 154 24.46 -11.70 -5.64
N GLU A 155 23.94 -10.71 -6.36
CA GLU A 155 24.49 -10.22 -7.62
C GLU A 155 24.94 -8.76 -7.47
N ARG A 156 26.07 -8.41 -8.09
CA ARG A 156 26.63 -7.06 -8.03
C ARG A 156 26.57 -6.40 -9.40
N ASN A 157 26.05 -5.18 -9.47
CA ASN A 157 26.00 -4.35 -10.66
C ASN A 157 26.55 -2.95 -10.33
N GLY A 158 27.84 -2.71 -10.62
CA GLY A 158 28.53 -1.49 -10.22
C GLY A 158 28.59 -1.33 -8.70
N ASP A 159 28.01 -0.24 -8.19
CA ASP A 159 27.89 0.08 -6.77
C ASP A 159 26.58 -0.39 -6.14
N LEU A 160 25.83 -1.26 -6.83
CA LEU A 160 24.58 -1.84 -6.33
C LEU A 160 24.72 -3.34 -6.12
N ILE A 161 24.04 -3.86 -5.09
CA ILE A 161 23.98 -5.29 -4.79
C ILE A 161 22.52 -5.72 -4.67
N THR A 162 22.12 -6.70 -5.49
CA THR A 162 20.75 -7.21 -5.54
C THR A 162 20.65 -8.59 -4.90
N TYR A 163 19.64 -8.79 -4.06
CA TYR A 163 19.32 -10.08 -3.42
C TYR A 163 18.22 -10.85 -4.16
N LEU A 164 18.58 -12.02 -4.68
CA LEU A 164 17.72 -12.91 -5.48
C LEU A 164 17.20 -14.12 -4.70
N GLY A 165 17.58 -14.25 -3.43
CA GLY A 165 17.04 -15.26 -2.52
C GLY A 165 15.64 -14.93 -2.01
N ASN A 166 15.13 -15.78 -1.11
CA ASN A 166 13.87 -15.53 -0.40
C ASN A 166 14.02 -15.69 1.12
N GLU A 167 12.99 -15.29 1.86
CA GLU A 167 12.89 -15.40 3.32
C GLU A 167 12.36 -16.77 3.76
N ASN A 168 11.89 -17.60 2.82
CA ASN A 168 11.41 -18.94 3.12
C ASN A 168 12.55 -19.80 3.66
N THR A 169 12.29 -20.43 4.79
CA THR A 169 13.26 -21.28 5.47
C THR A 169 13.14 -22.72 4.99
N LEU A 170 14.22 -23.48 5.12
CA LEU A 170 14.23 -24.91 4.82
C LEU A 170 13.79 -25.67 6.06
N LEU A 171 12.69 -26.43 5.92
CA LEU A 171 12.20 -27.34 6.93
C LEU A 171 12.67 -28.76 6.62
N SER A 172 13.22 -29.44 7.62
CA SER A 172 13.66 -30.83 7.54
C SER A 172 13.08 -31.63 8.70
N TYR A 173 12.72 -32.88 8.45
CA TYR A 173 12.20 -33.76 9.49
C TYR A 173 13.30 -34.12 10.49
N SER A 174 13.07 -33.82 11.76
CA SER A 174 13.94 -34.17 12.88
C SER A 174 13.44 -35.36 13.71
N ASP A 175 12.16 -35.70 13.57
CA ASP A 175 11.55 -36.95 14.05
C ASP A 175 10.26 -37.25 13.24
N THR A 176 9.55 -38.32 13.58
CA THR A 176 8.20 -38.61 13.07
C THR A 176 7.28 -37.46 13.46
N ASP A 177 6.91 -36.64 12.47
CA ASP A 177 6.01 -35.48 12.57
C ASP A 177 6.59 -34.25 13.28
N LEU A 178 7.91 -34.17 13.45
CA LEU A 178 8.59 -32.96 13.91
C LEU A 178 9.43 -32.33 12.79
N LEU A 179 9.09 -31.11 12.40
CA LEU A 179 9.84 -30.30 11.44
C LEU A 179 10.79 -29.35 12.19
N PHE A 180 11.99 -29.17 11.66
CA PHE A 180 13.01 -28.30 12.21
C PHE A 180 13.58 -27.38 11.13
N GLN A 181 13.85 -26.12 11.47
CA GLN A 181 14.45 -25.14 10.55
C GLN A 181 15.95 -25.38 10.41
N THR A 182 16.44 -25.51 9.18
CA THR A 182 17.82 -25.95 8.91
C THR A 182 18.71 -24.92 8.21
N ASN A 183 18.26 -23.68 8.06
CA ASN A 183 19.05 -22.60 7.45
C ASN A 183 18.79 -21.24 8.10
N VAL A 184 19.68 -20.31 7.75
CA VAL A 184 19.55 -18.86 7.96
C VAL A 184 19.53 -18.22 6.58
N THR A 185 18.60 -17.30 6.34
CA THR A 185 18.44 -16.66 5.03
C THR A 185 19.41 -15.49 4.85
N GLY A 186 19.62 -15.04 3.61
CA GLY A 186 20.42 -13.85 3.32
C GLY A 186 19.79 -12.57 3.85
N ALA A 187 18.45 -12.51 3.94
CA ALA A 187 17.73 -11.42 4.56
C ALA A 187 18.04 -11.32 6.06
N GLU A 188 17.90 -12.43 6.80
CA GLU A 188 18.22 -12.49 8.24
C GLU A 188 19.70 -12.20 8.52
N MET A 189 20.59 -12.80 7.73
CA MET A 189 22.02 -12.67 7.96
C MET A 189 22.55 -11.30 7.54
N PHE A 190 22.25 -10.81 6.33
CA PHE A 190 22.91 -9.63 5.76
C PHE A 190 22.02 -8.37 5.76
N GLY A 191 20.78 -8.45 6.23
CA GLY A 191 19.78 -7.38 6.03
C GLY A 191 19.46 -7.16 4.55
N ALA A 192 19.53 -8.22 3.73
CA ALA A 192 19.57 -8.12 2.27
C ALA A 192 18.29 -7.57 1.61
N LEU A 193 17.23 -7.37 2.40
CA LEU A 193 15.97 -6.76 2.00
C LEU A 193 15.78 -5.49 2.83
N SER A 194 15.21 -4.45 2.23
CA SER A 194 14.89 -3.25 3.01
C SER A 194 13.81 -3.55 4.04
N ASP A 195 13.68 -2.63 4.99
CA ASP A 195 12.45 -2.54 5.74
C ASP A 195 11.25 -2.45 4.80
N ALA A 196 10.16 -3.07 5.22
CA ALA A 196 8.91 -3.02 4.50
C ALA A 196 8.38 -1.59 4.52
N VAL A 197 8.16 -1.04 3.33
CA VAL A 197 7.15 0.00 3.16
C VAL A 197 5.82 -0.68 3.41
N ARG A 198 5.37 -0.61 4.66
CA ARG A 198 4.11 -1.21 5.08
C ARG A 198 2.98 -0.35 4.55
N GLY A 199 2.08 -0.96 3.80
CA GLY A 199 0.80 -0.38 3.46
C GLY A 199 0.10 0.08 4.74
N GLN A 200 0.09 1.39 5.00
CA GLN A 200 -0.58 1.96 6.17
C GLN A 200 -2.10 2.07 5.97
N ALA A 201 -2.56 1.94 4.72
CA ALA A 201 -3.96 1.85 4.39
C ALA A 201 -4.51 0.48 4.82
N ASP A 202 -5.66 0.51 5.48
CA ASP A 202 -6.46 -0.68 5.72
C ASP A 202 -7.32 -0.95 4.49
N LEU A 203 -6.89 -1.87 3.64
CA LEU A 203 -7.48 -2.21 2.35
C LEU A 203 -8.78 -3.03 2.46
N ASN A 204 -9.46 -2.95 3.61
CA ASN A 204 -10.63 -3.73 4.05
C ASN A 204 -11.49 -4.25 2.88
N PRO A 205 -11.23 -5.48 2.40
CA PRO A 205 -11.90 -6.02 1.23
C PRO A 205 -13.40 -6.16 1.43
N ALA A 206 -14.19 -5.76 0.43
CA ALA A 206 -15.63 -5.94 0.45
C ALA A 206 -16.02 -7.43 0.53
N LEU A 207 -17.00 -7.73 1.37
CA LEU A 207 -17.62 -9.05 1.43
C LEU A 207 -18.44 -9.32 0.15
N THR A 208 -18.19 -10.45 -0.49
CA THR A 208 -18.90 -10.90 -1.69
C THR A 208 -19.45 -12.32 -1.49
N MET A 209 -20.26 -12.80 -2.44
CA MET A 209 -20.77 -14.18 -2.40
C MET A 209 -19.64 -15.22 -2.47
N ASP A 210 -18.52 -14.87 -3.11
CA ASP A 210 -17.37 -15.76 -3.30
C ASP A 210 -16.36 -15.68 -2.14
N THR A 211 -16.54 -14.76 -1.19
CA THR A 211 -15.66 -14.67 -0.02
C THR A 211 -15.70 -15.99 0.77
N ARG A 212 -14.54 -16.62 0.90
CA ARG A 212 -14.40 -17.89 1.63
C ARG A 212 -14.52 -17.66 3.12
N LEU A 213 -15.16 -18.61 3.78
CA LEU A 213 -15.33 -18.61 5.22
C LEU A 213 -14.01 -18.73 5.98
N SER A 214 -12.98 -19.33 5.37
CA SER A 214 -11.63 -19.40 5.93
C SER A 214 -10.90 -18.04 5.95
N ASP A 215 -11.34 -17.10 5.13
CA ASP A 215 -10.68 -15.81 4.94
C ASP A 215 -11.31 -14.72 5.83
N LEU A 216 -12.38 -15.01 6.55
CA LEU A 216 -13.04 -14.09 7.47
C LEU A 216 -12.22 -13.86 8.75
N TYR A 217 -12.52 -12.76 9.45
CA TYR A 217 -11.82 -12.30 10.65
C TYR A 217 -10.30 -12.21 10.45
N GLY A 218 -9.87 -11.59 9.35
CA GLY A 218 -8.45 -11.48 9.00
C GLY A 218 -7.79 -12.83 8.68
N GLY A 219 -8.57 -13.83 8.25
CA GLY A 219 -8.07 -15.14 7.84
C GLY A 219 -7.97 -16.16 8.98
N LEU A 220 -8.58 -15.87 10.13
CA LEU A 220 -8.79 -16.87 11.19
C LEU A 220 -9.88 -17.88 10.81
N GLY A 221 -10.81 -17.44 9.98
CA GLY A 221 -11.94 -18.23 9.50
C GLY A 221 -13.06 -18.40 10.54
N VAL A 222 -14.11 -19.11 10.13
CA VAL A 222 -15.27 -19.42 10.97
C VAL A 222 -15.48 -20.92 11.10
N ASP A 223 -15.83 -21.37 12.31
CA ASP A 223 -16.12 -22.77 12.61
C ASP A 223 -17.62 -23.02 12.45
N LEU A 224 -18.01 -23.67 11.36
CA LEU A 224 -19.41 -23.90 11.05
C LEU A 224 -19.99 -25.16 11.70
N GLY A 225 -21.17 -25.00 12.28
CA GLY A 225 -22.04 -26.02 12.83
C GLY A 225 -23.49 -25.75 12.46
N SER A 226 -24.42 -26.05 13.35
CA SER A 226 -25.84 -25.77 13.11
C SER A 226 -26.31 -24.54 13.89
N ILE A 227 -27.18 -23.76 13.26
CA ILE A 227 -27.87 -22.62 13.89
C ILE A 227 -29.38 -22.86 13.92
N ALA A 228 -30.08 -22.20 14.84
CA ALA A 228 -31.53 -22.23 14.94
C ALA A 228 -32.10 -20.85 14.66
N ILE A 229 -32.94 -20.74 13.64
CA ILE A 229 -33.66 -19.51 13.29
C ILE A 229 -35.14 -19.71 13.59
N SER A 230 -35.78 -18.73 14.21
CA SER A 230 -37.17 -18.80 14.63
C SER A 230 -37.94 -17.55 14.22
N ASP A 231 -39.20 -17.72 13.80
CA ASP A 231 -40.17 -16.63 13.60
C ASP A 231 -41.06 -16.39 14.85
N GLY A 232 -40.70 -17.00 15.98
CA GLY A 232 -41.45 -16.99 17.25
C GLY A 232 -42.48 -18.12 17.37
N SER A 233 -42.87 -18.76 16.26
CA SER A 233 -43.81 -19.89 16.22
C SER A 233 -43.16 -21.19 15.74
N THR A 234 -42.30 -21.10 14.73
CA THR A 234 -41.61 -22.19 14.06
C THR A 234 -40.11 -21.98 14.18
N VAL A 235 -39.38 -23.05 14.51
CA VAL A 235 -37.90 -23.03 14.58
C VAL A 235 -37.36 -23.90 13.47
N ALA A 236 -36.49 -23.33 12.63
CA ALA A 236 -35.69 -24.01 11.63
C ALA A 236 -34.29 -24.26 12.19
N THR A 237 -33.85 -25.53 12.19
CA THR A 237 -32.44 -25.86 12.40
C THR A 237 -31.76 -25.96 11.04
N ILE A 238 -30.72 -25.14 10.83
CA ILE A 238 -29.96 -25.06 9.58
C ILE A 238 -28.55 -25.58 9.87
N ASP A 239 -28.11 -26.56 9.08
CA ASP A 239 -26.74 -27.07 9.14
C ASP A 239 -25.88 -26.31 8.13
N LEU A 240 -24.87 -25.60 8.63
CA LEU A 240 -23.96 -24.79 7.82
C LEU A 240 -22.65 -25.52 7.54
N SER A 241 -22.44 -26.73 8.06
CA SER A 241 -21.14 -27.43 8.01
C SER A 241 -20.63 -27.76 6.59
N SER A 242 -21.48 -27.67 5.57
CA SER A 242 -21.10 -27.89 4.17
C SER A 242 -20.78 -26.60 3.39
N ALA A 243 -20.92 -25.42 4.00
CA ALA A 243 -20.64 -24.16 3.33
C ALA A 243 -19.13 -23.91 3.23
N GLU A 244 -18.67 -23.39 2.07
CA GLU A 244 -17.29 -22.95 1.86
C GLU A 244 -17.20 -21.42 1.73
N THR A 245 -18.25 -20.76 1.23
CA THR A 245 -18.33 -19.30 1.08
C THR A 245 -19.50 -18.67 1.84
N ILE A 246 -19.48 -17.35 1.95
CA ILE A 246 -20.60 -16.57 2.49
C ILE A 246 -21.87 -16.71 1.63
N GLY A 247 -21.71 -16.84 0.31
CA GLY A 247 -22.80 -17.19 -0.60
C GLY A 247 -23.48 -18.51 -0.22
N ASP A 248 -22.70 -19.55 0.09
CA ASP A 248 -23.25 -20.84 0.53
C ASP A 248 -24.03 -20.72 1.84
N VAL A 249 -23.50 -19.95 2.81
CA VAL A 249 -24.19 -19.69 4.08
C VAL A 249 -25.51 -18.99 3.83
N ALA A 250 -25.52 -17.93 3.01
CA ALA A 250 -26.73 -17.19 2.69
C ALA A 250 -27.78 -18.09 2.00
N ALA A 251 -27.34 -18.92 1.04
CA ALA A 251 -28.19 -19.86 0.35
C ALA A 251 -28.80 -20.93 1.27
N LEU A 252 -28.02 -21.47 2.23
CA LEU A 252 -28.52 -22.45 3.21
C LEU A 252 -29.55 -21.83 4.18
N ILE A 253 -29.36 -20.58 4.57
CA ILE A 253 -30.31 -19.85 5.43
C ILE A 253 -31.61 -19.57 4.67
N LYS A 254 -31.51 -19.07 3.43
CA LYS A 254 -32.66 -18.78 2.56
C LYS A 254 -33.47 -20.06 2.28
N ASN A 255 -32.79 -21.15 1.90
CA ASN A 255 -33.42 -22.43 1.52
C ASN A 255 -33.67 -23.38 2.70
N ASN A 256 -33.91 -22.83 3.89
CA ASN A 256 -34.09 -23.62 5.12
C ASN A 256 -35.19 -24.68 4.99
N ALA A 257 -34.96 -25.87 5.57
CA ALA A 257 -35.86 -27.01 5.45
C ALA A 257 -37.26 -26.79 6.07
N ALA A 258 -37.37 -25.86 7.02
CA ALA A 258 -38.64 -25.50 7.66
C ALA A 258 -39.49 -24.54 6.81
N ARG A 259 -38.96 -24.03 5.69
CA ARG A 259 -39.61 -23.06 4.80
C ARG A 259 -40.05 -21.78 5.53
N LEU A 260 -39.25 -21.31 6.47
CA LEU A 260 -39.40 -19.97 7.01
C LEU A 260 -39.19 -18.96 5.87
N PRO A 261 -40.09 -17.98 5.69
CA PRO A 261 -39.94 -16.96 4.67
C PRO A 261 -38.89 -15.96 5.14
N LEU A 262 -37.63 -16.22 4.80
CA LEU A 262 -36.49 -15.38 5.15
C LEU A 262 -35.97 -14.67 3.92
N ASN A 263 -35.48 -13.47 4.14
CA ASN A 263 -34.72 -12.68 3.21
C ASN A 263 -33.30 -12.55 3.73
N VAL A 264 -32.32 -12.83 2.88
CA VAL A 264 -30.90 -12.81 3.24
C VAL A 264 -30.18 -11.92 2.25
N GLU A 265 -29.44 -10.94 2.75
CA GLU A 265 -28.62 -10.02 1.97
C GLU A 265 -27.17 -10.19 2.42
N ILE A 266 -26.26 -10.24 1.46
CA ILE A 266 -24.83 -10.10 1.73
C ILE A 266 -24.53 -8.62 1.56
N THR A 267 -24.25 -7.95 2.68
CA THR A 267 -23.77 -6.56 2.67
C THR A 267 -22.27 -6.55 2.39
N SER A 268 -21.68 -5.38 2.24
CA SER A 268 -20.23 -5.23 2.08
C SER A 268 -19.41 -5.69 3.29
N THR A 269 -20.03 -5.89 4.46
CA THR A 269 -19.33 -6.23 5.71
C THR A 269 -19.89 -7.47 6.40
N GLY A 270 -21.13 -7.87 6.14
CA GLY A 270 -21.77 -8.97 6.86
C GLY A 270 -23.05 -9.49 6.23
N LEU A 271 -23.83 -10.24 7.00
CA LEU A 271 -25.12 -10.80 6.58
C LEU A 271 -26.27 -10.00 7.18
N LYS A 272 -27.27 -9.67 6.38
CA LYS A 272 -28.52 -9.06 6.84
C LYS A 272 -29.68 -10.00 6.59
N ILE A 273 -30.36 -10.41 7.65
CA ILE A 273 -31.43 -11.41 7.62
C ILE A 273 -32.72 -10.77 8.11
N GLN A 274 -33.79 -10.90 7.33
CA GLN A 274 -35.11 -10.38 7.68
C GLN A 274 -36.20 -11.42 7.48
N LEU A 275 -37.23 -11.39 8.34
CA LEU A 275 -38.42 -12.21 8.14
C LEU A 275 -39.36 -11.53 7.13
N ASP A 276 -39.66 -12.25 6.05
CA ASP A 276 -40.63 -11.85 5.03
C ASP A 276 -42.03 -12.37 5.38
N ALA A 277 -42.61 -11.80 6.43
CA ALA A 277 -43.94 -12.18 6.90
C ALA A 277 -44.70 -10.98 7.46
N ALA A 278 -46.03 -11.04 7.43
CA ALA A 278 -46.90 -10.00 7.97
C ALA A 278 -46.85 -9.91 9.52
N VAL A 279 -46.50 -11.01 10.19
CA VAL A 279 -46.33 -11.10 11.65
C VAL A 279 -45.24 -12.14 11.95
N GLY A 280 -44.48 -11.92 13.02
CA GLY A 280 -43.44 -12.84 13.47
C GLY A 280 -42.45 -12.16 14.41
N ASP A 281 -41.55 -12.96 14.97
CA ASP A 281 -40.50 -12.54 15.88
C ASP A 281 -39.19 -13.25 15.55
N LEU A 282 -38.37 -12.61 14.69
CA LEU A 282 -37.11 -13.18 14.22
C LEU A 282 -36.09 -13.29 15.36
N SER A 283 -35.61 -14.50 15.62
CA SER A 283 -34.48 -14.77 16.53
C SER A 283 -33.55 -15.82 15.94
N ILE A 284 -32.25 -15.70 16.25
CA ILE A 284 -31.18 -16.55 15.74
C ILE A 284 -30.34 -17.01 16.94
N LEU A 285 -30.24 -18.32 17.12
CA LEU A 285 -29.61 -18.97 18.27
C LEU A 285 -28.60 -20.03 17.80
N GLU A 286 -27.64 -20.35 18.66
CA GLU A 286 -26.75 -21.49 18.48
C GLU A 286 -27.46 -22.81 18.75
N VAL A 287 -27.04 -23.89 18.09
CA VAL A 287 -27.48 -25.25 18.38
C VAL A 287 -26.36 -26.02 19.09
N GLY A 288 -26.66 -26.54 20.29
CA GLY A 288 -25.69 -27.30 21.08
C GLY A 288 -24.62 -26.41 21.70
N GLU A 289 -23.35 -26.79 21.56
CA GLU A 289 -22.17 -26.01 22.00
C GLU A 289 -21.51 -25.23 20.85
N GLY A 290 -22.21 -25.05 19.73
CA GLY A 290 -21.72 -24.30 18.56
C GLY A 290 -21.58 -22.80 18.81
N ASN A 291 -20.82 -22.12 17.94
CA ASN A 291 -20.55 -20.68 17.99
C ASN A 291 -20.71 -20.00 16.61
N SER A 292 -21.42 -20.65 15.69
CA SER A 292 -21.45 -20.24 14.29
C SER A 292 -22.30 -18.98 14.07
N ALA A 293 -23.41 -18.80 14.80
CA ALA A 293 -24.20 -17.59 14.69
C ALA A 293 -23.44 -16.35 15.21
N HIS A 294 -22.61 -16.49 16.26
CA HIS A 294 -21.74 -15.40 16.72
C HIS A 294 -20.62 -15.09 15.73
N GLN A 295 -19.96 -16.12 15.20
CA GLN A 295 -18.90 -15.96 14.20
C GLN A 295 -19.41 -15.49 12.83
N LEU A 296 -20.72 -15.54 12.59
CA LEU A 296 -21.34 -14.92 11.42
C LEU A 296 -21.93 -13.55 11.76
N GLY A 297 -21.74 -13.05 12.98
CA GLY A 297 -22.25 -11.75 13.44
C GLY A 297 -23.77 -11.67 13.60
N ILE A 298 -24.51 -12.77 13.41
CA ILE A 298 -25.98 -12.79 13.33
C ILE A 298 -26.68 -13.30 14.61
N TYR A 299 -25.94 -13.61 15.67
CA TYR A 299 -26.50 -14.14 16.91
C TYR A 299 -27.47 -13.14 17.58
N THR A 300 -28.75 -13.52 17.66
CA THR A 300 -29.84 -12.65 18.12
C THR A 300 -30.79 -13.46 19.01
N PRO A 301 -30.49 -13.59 20.32
CA PRO A 301 -31.23 -14.48 21.22
C PRO A 301 -32.57 -13.91 21.69
N ILE A 302 -32.75 -12.58 21.56
CA ILE A 302 -34.01 -11.89 21.84
C ILE A 302 -34.62 -11.53 20.50
N GLY A 303 -35.88 -11.91 20.28
CA GLY A 303 -36.58 -11.65 19.04
C GLY A 303 -36.67 -10.16 18.69
N VAL A 304 -36.44 -9.83 17.42
CA VAL A 304 -36.44 -8.45 16.89
C VAL A 304 -37.73 -8.08 16.16
N GLY A 305 -38.78 -8.92 16.24
CA GLY A 305 -40.00 -8.75 15.47
C GLY A 305 -39.75 -9.03 13.98
N LEU A 306 -40.22 -8.11 13.12
CA LEU A 306 -40.03 -8.13 11.66
C LEU A 306 -38.81 -7.31 11.20
N ASN A 307 -38.06 -6.71 12.14
CA ASN A 307 -36.88 -5.92 11.80
C ASN A 307 -35.77 -6.85 11.27
N ALA A 308 -34.93 -6.31 10.40
CA ALA A 308 -33.76 -7.04 9.93
C ALA A 308 -32.72 -7.19 11.06
N VAL A 309 -32.14 -8.37 11.18
CA VAL A 309 -30.89 -8.61 11.90
C VAL A 309 -29.76 -8.26 10.96
N VAL A 310 -29.02 -7.19 11.26
CA VAL A 310 -27.82 -6.79 10.54
C VAL A 310 -26.63 -7.36 11.29
N GLY A 311 -25.86 -8.22 10.65
CA GLY A 311 -24.70 -8.86 11.23
C GLY A 311 -23.54 -7.88 11.44
N ASP A 312 -22.68 -8.22 12.40
CA ASP A 312 -21.42 -7.52 12.62
C ASP A 312 -20.47 -7.65 11.41
N ASP A 313 -19.47 -6.76 11.33
CA ASP A 313 -18.43 -6.82 10.31
C ASP A 313 -17.60 -8.11 10.44
N LEU A 314 -17.57 -8.88 9.36
CA LEU A 314 -16.87 -10.17 9.25
C LEU A 314 -15.41 -10.00 8.84
N ASN A 315 -14.97 -8.77 8.52
CA ASN A 315 -13.60 -8.37 8.22
C ASN A 315 -12.84 -9.39 7.34
N PRO A 316 -13.18 -9.47 6.03
CA PRO A 316 -12.50 -10.35 5.09
C PRO A 316 -11.00 -10.04 4.99
N ALA A 317 -10.17 -11.08 4.94
CA ALA A 317 -8.75 -10.91 4.71
C ALA A 317 -8.44 -10.55 3.25
N LEU A 318 -7.40 -9.75 3.04
CA LEU A 318 -6.79 -9.56 1.73
C LEU A 318 -6.16 -10.89 1.28
N THR A 319 -6.57 -11.35 0.10
CA THR A 319 -6.06 -12.58 -0.54
C THR A 319 -5.52 -12.26 -1.92
N LEU A 320 -4.77 -13.19 -2.51
CA LEU A 320 -4.30 -13.07 -3.90
C LEU A 320 -5.45 -12.92 -4.90
N THR A 321 -6.60 -13.54 -4.62
CA THR A 321 -7.79 -13.51 -5.48
C THR A 321 -8.73 -12.34 -5.19
N THR A 322 -8.42 -11.49 -4.21
CA THR A 322 -9.23 -10.30 -3.93
C THR A 322 -9.16 -9.35 -5.13
N SER A 323 -10.32 -8.91 -5.60
CA SER A 323 -10.44 -7.91 -6.67
C SER A 323 -9.88 -6.57 -6.19
N LEU A 324 -9.08 -5.89 -7.01
CA LEU A 324 -8.55 -4.55 -6.68
C LEU A 324 -9.65 -3.51 -6.55
N ASP A 325 -10.78 -3.71 -7.23
CA ASP A 325 -11.89 -2.77 -7.11
C ASP A 325 -12.51 -2.83 -5.71
N ASP A 326 -12.42 -3.97 -5.01
CA ASP A 326 -13.06 -4.19 -3.71
C ASP A 326 -12.21 -3.79 -2.50
N ILE A 327 -11.05 -3.15 -2.68
CA ILE A 327 -10.09 -2.88 -1.58
C ILE A 327 -10.17 -1.47 -0.97
N THR A 328 -10.75 -0.48 -1.67
CA THR A 328 -10.79 0.93 -1.17
C THR A 328 -12.19 1.47 -0.96
N GLY A 329 -13.22 0.77 -1.45
CA GLY A 329 -14.58 1.25 -1.43
C GLY A 329 -15.56 0.20 -1.86
N THR A 330 -16.84 0.49 -1.71
CA THR A 330 -17.95 -0.43 -1.99
C THR A 330 -19.06 0.28 -2.74
N TYR A 331 -19.80 -0.48 -3.55
CA TYR A 331 -20.93 0.05 -4.30
C TYR A 331 -22.15 0.24 -3.42
N SER A 332 -22.87 1.32 -3.68
CA SER A 332 -24.23 1.48 -3.19
C SER A 332 -25.16 0.47 -3.87
N ARG A 333 -25.92 -0.31 -3.10
CA ARG A 333 -26.79 -1.38 -3.61
C ARG A 333 -28.19 -1.33 -3.02
N ALA A 334 -29.18 -1.78 -3.78
CA ALA A 334 -30.54 -2.02 -3.31
C ALA A 334 -31.01 -3.41 -3.75
N TYR A 335 -31.47 -4.22 -2.80
CA TYR A 335 -32.18 -5.47 -3.11
C TYR A 335 -33.65 -5.14 -3.35
N VAL A 336 -34.09 -5.25 -4.59
CA VAL A 336 -35.47 -4.98 -5.01
C VAL A 336 -36.26 -6.28 -4.93
N ARG A 337 -37.21 -6.33 -4.00
CA ARG A 337 -37.93 -7.56 -3.67
C ARG A 337 -39.39 -7.54 -4.04
N PHE A 338 -39.89 -8.71 -4.39
CA PHE A 338 -41.28 -8.93 -4.75
C PHE A 338 -41.85 -10.21 -4.10
N PRO A 339 -43.18 -10.34 -4.00
CA PRO A 339 -43.80 -11.46 -3.28
C PRO A 339 -43.84 -12.80 -4.03
N SER A 340 -43.49 -12.83 -5.32
CA SER A 340 -43.39 -14.05 -6.13
C SER A 340 -41.95 -14.54 -6.20
N THR A 341 -41.69 -15.67 -6.86
CA THR A 341 -40.33 -16.16 -7.09
C THR A 341 -39.81 -15.70 -8.44
N ASP A 342 -38.48 -15.78 -8.62
CA ASP A 342 -37.79 -15.52 -9.87
C ASP A 342 -37.95 -14.06 -10.38
N ASN A 343 -38.16 -13.12 -9.45
CA ASN A 343 -38.36 -11.71 -9.77
C ASN A 343 -37.61 -10.72 -8.90
N ASP A 344 -36.86 -11.18 -7.90
CA ASP A 344 -35.97 -10.32 -7.15
C ASP A 344 -34.72 -9.98 -7.97
N PHE A 345 -34.22 -8.76 -7.79
CA PHE A 345 -33.02 -8.30 -8.46
C PHE A 345 -32.27 -7.27 -7.61
N ILE A 346 -30.98 -7.14 -7.87
CA ILE A 346 -30.07 -6.24 -7.17
C ILE A 346 -29.77 -5.07 -8.11
N LEU A 347 -29.99 -3.86 -7.61
CA LEU A 347 -29.57 -2.63 -8.24
C LEU A 347 -28.21 -2.23 -7.65
N THR A 348 -27.19 -2.02 -8.48
CA THR A 348 -25.82 -1.67 -8.07
C THR A 348 -25.40 -0.37 -8.74
N ALA A 349 -24.85 0.57 -7.97
CA ALA A 349 -24.29 1.80 -8.50
C ALA A 349 -23.06 1.53 -9.38
N ASP A 350 -22.81 2.37 -10.38
CA ASP A 350 -21.62 2.21 -11.23
C ASP A 350 -20.33 2.70 -10.58
N THR A 351 -20.46 3.60 -9.59
CA THR A 351 -19.34 4.19 -8.86
C THR A 351 -19.37 3.75 -7.41
N ARG A 352 -18.19 3.52 -6.84
CA ARG A 352 -18.02 3.28 -5.41
C ARG A 352 -18.20 4.57 -4.63
N GLY A 353 -18.45 4.46 -3.33
CA GLY A 353 -18.66 5.60 -2.45
C GLY A 353 -20.11 5.85 -2.08
N ASP A 354 -20.32 6.90 -1.28
CA ASP A 354 -21.62 7.17 -0.65
C ASP A 354 -22.53 8.11 -1.45
N ALA A 355 -22.01 8.71 -2.52
CA ALA A 355 -22.71 9.72 -3.32
C ALA A 355 -24.08 9.24 -3.82
N LEU A 356 -24.20 7.96 -4.18
CA LEU A 356 -25.43 7.34 -4.70
C LEU A 356 -26.27 6.60 -3.65
N ASN A 357 -25.88 6.65 -2.38
CA ASN A 357 -26.70 6.15 -1.28
C ASN A 357 -28.00 6.96 -1.15
N GLY A 358 -29.07 6.28 -0.71
CA GLY A 358 -30.39 6.86 -0.49
C GLY A 358 -31.23 7.00 -1.77
N THR A 359 -30.78 6.45 -2.90
CA THR A 359 -31.54 6.46 -4.16
C THR A 359 -32.70 5.49 -4.07
N LYS A 360 -33.91 5.97 -4.36
CA LYS A 360 -35.14 5.21 -4.17
C LYS A 360 -35.72 4.78 -5.50
N ILE A 361 -36.16 3.54 -5.59
CA ILE A 361 -36.77 2.98 -6.79
C ILE A 361 -38.26 2.71 -6.58
N ARG A 362 -39.08 3.00 -7.59
CA ARG A 362 -40.51 2.67 -7.64
C ARG A 362 -40.94 2.21 -9.03
N PHE A 363 -41.97 1.38 -9.07
CA PHE A 363 -42.62 0.87 -10.27
C PHE A 363 -44.01 1.48 -10.42
N LEU A 364 -44.32 2.03 -11.58
CA LEU A 364 -45.62 2.61 -11.90
C LEU A 364 -46.25 1.89 -13.10
N ASP A 365 -47.54 1.61 -13.04
CA ASP A 365 -48.28 1.08 -14.18
C ASP A 365 -48.45 2.17 -15.25
N ASP A 366 -48.03 1.85 -16.48
CA ASP A 366 -48.41 2.58 -17.68
C ASP A 366 -48.81 1.56 -18.75
N PRO A 367 -50.12 1.38 -19.00
CA PRO A 367 -50.63 0.40 -19.96
C PRO A 367 -50.29 0.75 -21.43
N THR A 368 -49.59 1.86 -21.69
CA THR A 368 -49.04 2.19 -23.01
C THR A 368 -47.63 1.67 -23.22
N VAL A 369 -46.92 1.32 -22.14
CA VAL A 369 -45.66 0.57 -22.19
C VAL A 369 -45.96 -0.83 -22.72
N THR A 370 -45.13 -1.30 -23.65
CA THR A 370 -45.27 -2.66 -24.20
C THR A 370 -44.22 -3.55 -23.57
N PHE A 371 -44.58 -4.81 -23.31
CA PHE A 371 -43.69 -5.85 -22.80
C PHE A 371 -42.31 -5.86 -23.47
N GLY A 372 -41.24 -5.69 -22.67
CA GLY A 372 -39.86 -5.63 -23.14
C GLY A 372 -39.39 -4.25 -23.63
N ASN A 373 -40.23 -3.22 -23.48
CA ASN A 373 -39.93 -1.81 -23.76
C ASN A 373 -40.24 -0.93 -22.54
N GLU A 374 -39.99 -1.45 -21.34
CA GLU A 374 -40.10 -0.75 -20.07
C GLU A 374 -39.26 0.55 -20.10
N VAL A 375 -39.79 1.61 -19.50
CA VAL A 375 -39.17 2.94 -19.53
C VAL A 375 -38.59 3.25 -18.16
N VAL A 376 -37.34 3.69 -18.11
CA VAL A 376 -36.66 4.08 -16.86
C VAL A 376 -36.32 5.57 -16.91
N GLN A 377 -36.65 6.28 -15.84
CA GLN A 377 -36.23 7.66 -15.63
C GLN A 377 -35.54 7.81 -14.27
N TYR A 378 -34.42 8.51 -14.27
CA TYR A 378 -33.69 8.90 -13.08
C TYR A 378 -33.79 10.41 -12.86
N ASP A 379 -34.16 10.82 -11.65
CA ASP A 379 -34.05 12.19 -11.17
C ASP A 379 -32.85 12.29 -10.22
N PRO A 380 -31.71 12.86 -10.65
CA PRO A 380 -30.51 12.95 -9.81
C PRO A 380 -30.66 13.91 -8.62
N ALA A 381 -31.52 14.93 -8.72
CA ALA A 381 -31.72 15.90 -7.64
C ALA A 381 -32.60 15.32 -6.52
N ALA A 382 -33.60 14.53 -6.89
CA ALA A 382 -34.46 13.82 -5.94
C ALA A 382 -33.88 12.47 -5.48
N LYS A 383 -32.86 11.94 -6.18
CA LYS A 383 -32.37 10.56 -6.05
C LYS A 383 -33.51 9.54 -6.19
N GLU A 384 -34.31 9.68 -7.25
CA GLU A 384 -35.47 8.83 -7.52
C GLU A 384 -35.35 8.14 -8.88
N ILE A 385 -35.54 6.82 -8.90
CA ILE A 385 -35.68 5.99 -10.10
C ILE A 385 -37.14 5.62 -10.24
N THR A 386 -37.75 5.99 -11.37
CA THR A 386 -39.11 5.58 -11.73
C THR A 386 -39.05 4.66 -12.93
N VAL A 387 -39.61 3.45 -12.79
CA VAL A 387 -39.73 2.47 -13.86
C VAL A 387 -41.21 2.32 -14.22
N TRP A 388 -41.55 2.59 -15.48
CA TRP A 388 -42.90 2.35 -15.99
C TRP A 388 -42.99 0.95 -16.58
N ILE A 389 -44.00 0.20 -16.13
CA ILE A 389 -44.23 -1.21 -16.47
C ILE A 389 -45.65 -1.41 -16.99
N ASP A 390 -45.89 -2.53 -17.67
CA ASP A 390 -47.24 -3.04 -17.98
C ASP A 390 -47.61 -4.05 -16.89
N GLU A 391 -48.41 -3.62 -15.91
CA GLU A 391 -48.75 -4.46 -14.75
C GLU A 391 -49.40 -5.79 -15.18
N GLY A 392 -48.82 -6.90 -14.73
CA GLY A 392 -49.29 -8.25 -15.05
C GLY A 392 -48.69 -8.86 -16.32
N HIS A 393 -47.84 -8.13 -17.05
CA HIS A 393 -47.06 -8.66 -18.18
C HIS A 393 -45.55 -8.50 -17.98
N THR A 394 -45.06 -7.37 -17.46
CA THR A 394 -43.63 -7.12 -17.30
C THR A 394 -42.95 -8.13 -16.37
N LEU A 395 -41.84 -8.71 -16.86
CA LEU A 395 -41.00 -9.67 -16.15
C LEU A 395 -39.79 -8.96 -15.52
N ALA A 396 -39.20 -9.57 -14.50
CA ALA A 396 -37.99 -9.06 -13.87
C ALA A 396 -36.83 -8.89 -14.85
N GLN A 397 -36.62 -9.85 -15.76
CA GLN A 397 -35.58 -9.74 -16.78
C GLN A 397 -35.74 -8.48 -17.64
N HIS A 398 -36.98 -8.09 -17.94
CA HIS A 398 -37.21 -6.91 -18.77
C HIS A 398 -36.90 -5.60 -18.04
N VAL A 399 -37.21 -5.54 -16.76
CA VAL A 399 -36.83 -4.40 -15.92
C VAL A 399 -35.31 -4.30 -15.83
N VAL A 400 -34.63 -5.43 -15.62
CA VAL A 400 -33.16 -5.50 -15.60
C VAL A 400 -32.58 -5.01 -16.94
N ASP A 401 -33.10 -5.51 -18.07
CA ASP A 401 -32.67 -5.11 -19.41
C ASP A 401 -32.90 -3.60 -19.65
N ALA A 402 -34.05 -3.07 -19.21
CA ALA A 402 -34.38 -1.64 -19.36
C ALA A 402 -33.47 -0.74 -18.49
N ILE A 403 -33.18 -1.15 -17.26
CA ILE A 403 -32.23 -0.45 -16.37
C ILE A 403 -30.84 -0.43 -17.00
N ASN A 404 -30.34 -1.59 -17.43
CA ASN A 404 -29.02 -1.70 -18.05
C ASN A 404 -28.93 -0.97 -19.40
N ALA A 405 -30.02 -0.90 -20.16
CA ALA A 405 -30.08 -0.10 -21.39
C ALA A 405 -30.07 1.41 -21.11
N ALA A 406 -30.77 1.87 -20.07
CA ALA A 406 -30.75 3.27 -19.62
C ALA A 406 -29.36 3.67 -19.11
N ASN A 407 -28.69 2.76 -18.39
CA ASN A 407 -27.32 2.90 -17.95
C ASN A 407 -26.33 3.02 -19.12
N ALA A 408 -26.36 2.08 -20.07
CA ALA A 408 -25.51 2.12 -21.25
C ALA A 408 -25.70 3.38 -22.12
N SER A 409 -26.86 4.05 -21.99
CA SER A 409 -27.17 5.33 -22.65
C SER A 409 -26.74 6.57 -21.84
N GLY A 410 -26.16 6.40 -20.65
CA GLY A 410 -25.73 7.49 -19.75
C GLY A 410 -26.88 8.16 -18.96
N ASN A 411 -28.09 7.60 -18.98
CA ASN A 411 -29.27 8.22 -18.37
C ASN A 411 -29.55 7.75 -16.93
N LEU A 412 -28.79 6.77 -16.43
CA LEU A 412 -28.97 6.17 -15.11
C LEU A 412 -27.61 5.66 -14.59
N PRO A 413 -27.14 6.06 -13.40
CA PRO A 413 -25.83 5.63 -12.85
C PRO A 413 -25.93 4.32 -12.06
N PHE A 414 -26.75 3.37 -12.52
CA PHE A 414 -26.98 2.09 -11.87
C PHE A 414 -27.16 0.98 -12.92
N THR A 415 -26.58 -0.18 -12.62
CA THR A 415 -26.85 -1.45 -13.28
C THR A 415 -27.76 -2.32 -12.42
N ALA A 416 -28.40 -3.31 -13.04
CA ALA A 416 -29.21 -4.30 -12.34
C ALA A 416 -28.82 -5.72 -12.76
N GLU A 417 -28.92 -6.65 -11.82
CA GLU A 417 -28.73 -8.09 -12.02
C GLU A 417 -29.78 -8.89 -11.23
N LEU A 418 -30.21 -10.03 -11.75
CA LEU A 418 -31.15 -10.90 -11.02
C LEU A 418 -30.51 -11.44 -9.73
N ASP A 419 -31.27 -11.44 -8.63
CA ASP A 419 -30.76 -11.94 -7.35
C ASP A 419 -30.56 -13.46 -7.44
N THR A 420 -29.31 -13.90 -7.34
CA THR A 420 -28.93 -15.32 -7.44
C THR A 420 -29.53 -16.18 -6.33
N LEU A 421 -29.91 -15.59 -5.20
CA LEU A 421 -30.56 -16.28 -4.07
C LEU A 421 -32.06 -16.52 -4.30
N ASP A 422 -32.66 -15.91 -5.33
CA ASP A 422 -34.08 -16.07 -5.73
C ASP A 422 -34.25 -16.83 -7.06
N GLN A 423 -33.16 -17.31 -7.69
CA GLN A 423 -33.24 -18.04 -8.96
C GLN A 423 -33.69 -19.49 -8.77
N GLY A 424 -34.92 -19.79 -9.16
CA GLY A 424 -35.44 -21.15 -9.36
C GLY A 424 -35.13 -21.69 -10.75
N ASP A 425 -35.96 -22.63 -11.24
CA ASP A 425 -35.82 -23.24 -12.57
C ASP A 425 -36.06 -22.24 -13.73
N TYR A 426 -36.57 -21.04 -13.44
CA TYR A 426 -37.07 -20.05 -14.41
C TYR A 426 -36.65 -18.61 -14.07
N ALA A 427 -35.37 -18.41 -13.77
CA ALA A 427 -34.79 -17.11 -13.40
C ALA A 427 -35.25 -15.95 -14.31
N GLY A 428 -35.72 -14.87 -13.69
CA GLY A 428 -36.12 -13.63 -14.36
C GLY A 428 -37.49 -13.65 -15.04
N LEU A 429 -38.23 -14.77 -14.98
CA LEU A 429 -39.58 -14.91 -15.54
C LEU A 429 -40.70 -14.60 -14.53
N GLY A 430 -40.39 -14.18 -13.32
CA GLY A 430 -41.40 -13.72 -12.38
C GLY A 430 -41.92 -12.32 -12.74
N LEU A 431 -43.19 -12.05 -12.41
CA LEU A 431 -43.86 -10.79 -12.71
C LEU A 431 -43.45 -9.68 -11.73
N ILE A 432 -43.31 -8.47 -12.24
CA ILE A 432 -43.06 -7.28 -11.43
C ILE A 432 -44.40 -6.60 -11.08
N ALA A 433 -44.57 -6.27 -9.80
CA ALA A 433 -45.76 -5.60 -9.30
C ALA A 433 -45.52 -4.09 -9.14
N VAL A 434 -46.60 -3.30 -9.26
CA VAL A 434 -46.57 -1.85 -9.06
C VAL A 434 -46.27 -1.51 -7.61
N THR A 435 -45.46 -0.49 -7.38
CA THR A 435 -45.19 0.00 -6.02
C THR A 435 -46.41 0.76 -5.48
N PRO A 436 -46.90 0.45 -4.27
CA PRO A 436 -48.03 1.16 -3.69
C PRO A 436 -47.81 2.68 -3.57
N PRO A 437 -48.88 3.50 -3.71
CA PRO A 437 -48.75 4.96 -3.64
C PRO A 437 -48.16 5.44 -2.30
N GLY A 438 -47.05 6.19 -2.38
CA GLY A 438 -46.35 6.74 -1.21
C GLY A 438 -45.30 5.80 -0.60
N GLU A 439 -45.10 4.62 -1.19
CA GLU A 439 -44.07 3.65 -0.81
C GLU A 439 -42.95 3.60 -1.85
N TRP A 440 -41.85 2.94 -1.48
CA TRP A 440 -40.69 2.71 -2.33
C TRP A 440 -40.42 1.21 -2.38
N ALA A 441 -40.06 0.69 -3.56
CA ALA A 441 -39.74 -0.71 -3.72
C ALA A 441 -38.41 -1.07 -3.05
N ALA A 442 -37.41 -0.20 -3.18
CA ALA A 442 -36.15 -0.31 -2.44
C ALA A 442 -35.46 1.06 -2.32
N THR A 443 -34.43 1.12 -1.49
CA THR A 443 -33.53 2.27 -1.35
C THR A 443 -32.09 1.77 -1.34
N THR A 444 -31.21 2.42 -2.08
CA THR A 444 -29.79 2.05 -2.15
C THR A 444 -29.06 2.42 -0.87
N GLU A 445 -28.22 1.52 -0.39
CA GLU A 445 -27.42 1.70 0.83
C GLU A 445 -26.07 0.98 0.69
N GLY A 446 -25.19 1.16 1.68
CA GLY A 446 -23.94 0.39 1.80
C GLY A 446 -22.75 0.90 0.99
N GLY A 447 -22.91 1.87 0.10
CA GLY A 447 -21.80 2.47 -0.64
C GLY A 447 -20.88 3.29 0.25
N SER A 448 -19.57 3.08 0.15
CA SER A 448 -18.55 3.72 1.00
C SER A 448 -17.21 3.80 0.28
N GLY A 449 -16.27 4.61 0.82
CA GLY A 449 -14.92 4.74 0.27
C GLY A 449 -14.88 5.42 -1.09
N GLU A 450 -13.84 5.12 -1.86
CA GLU A 450 -13.57 5.74 -3.17
C GLU A 450 -13.21 4.65 -4.20
N GLU A 451 -13.29 5.00 -5.48
CA GLU A 451 -12.82 4.14 -6.56
C GLU A 451 -11.29 4.01 -6.53
N PHE A 452 -10.78 2.79 -6.75
CA PHE A 452 -9.36 2.52 -6.76
C PHE A 452 -8.72 3.05 -8.05
N ASP A 453 -7.67 3.87 -7.94
CA ASP A 453 -6.94 4.44 -9.07
C ASP A 453 -6.05 3.37 -9.71
N LYS A 454 -6.59 2.69 -10.72
CA LYS A 454 -5.85 1.74 -11.57
C LYS A 454 -5.11 2.41 -12.72
N THR A 455 -5.42 3.67 -13.03
CA THR A 455 -5.00 4.32 -14.28
C THR A 455 -3.67 5.04 -14.19
N SER A 456 -3.38 5.64 -13.03
CA SER A 456 -2.17 6.45 -12.85
C SER A 456 -0.95 5.57 -12.59
N GLY A 457 -1.10 4.56 -11.72
CA GLY A 457 -0.02 3.68 -11.30
C GLY A 457 0.96 4.37 -10.34
N LEU A 458 2.21 3.88 -10.30
CA LEU A 458 3.18 4.23 -9.25
C LEU A 458 4.51 4.69 -9.85
N GLN A 459 5.22 5.59 -9.16
CA GLN A 459 6.63 5.87 -9.44
C GLN A 459 7.50 5.26 -8.35
N ILE A 460 8.45 4.42 -8.76
CA ILE A 460 9.34 3.74 -7.84
C ILE A 460 10.77 4.15 -8.15
N THR A 461 11.38 4.89 -7.23
CA THR A 461 12.79 5.23 -7.30
C THR A 461 13.58 4.16 -6.56
N ASN A 462 14.42 3.43 -7.27
CA ASN A 462 15.32 2.44 -6.72
C ASN A 462 16.57 2.33 -7.60
N ALA A 463 17.71 1.89 -7.07
CA ALA A 463 18.95 1.75 -7.86
C ALA A 463 19.41 3.07 -8.55
N GLY A 464 19.00 4.23 -8.03
CA GLY A 464 19.27 5.53 -8.66
C GLY A 464 18.47 5.81 -9.95
N GLN A 465 17.43 5.03 -10.21
CA GLN A 465 16.52 5.18 -11.35
C GLN A 465 15.06 5.26 -10.89
N THR A 466 14.26 6.06 -11.58
CA THR A 466 12.80 6.11 -11.36
C THR A 466 12.11 5.24 -12.40
N HIS A 467 11.34 4.26 -11.93
CA HIS A 467 10.53 3.34 -12.71
C HIS A 467 9.05 3.74 -12.61
N THR A 468 8.40 3.95 -13.74
CA THR A 468 6.95 4.10 -13.79
C THR A 468 6.29 2.73 -13.92
N ILE A 469 5.43 2.38 -12.98
CA ILE A 469 4.71 1.10 -12.94
C ILE A 469 3.26 1.35 -13.32
N ASP A 470 2.85 0.77 -14.45
CA ASP A 470 1.47 0.76 -14.91
C ASP A 470 0.75 -0.46 -14.32
N ILE A 471 -0.41 -0.23 -13.72
CA ILE A 471 -1.26 -1.27 -13.11
C ILE A 471 -2.66 -1.33 -13.74
N SER A 472 -2.88 -0.64 -14.86
CA SER A 472 -4.21 -0.50 -15.48
C SER A 472 -4.85 -1.82 -15.90
N GLU A 473 -4.03 -2.83 -16.20
CA GLU A 473 -4.45 -4.19 -16.58
C GLU A 473 -4.61 -5.14 -15.38
N ALA A 474 -4.38 -4.68 -14.14
CA ALA A 474 -4.51 -5.52 -12.95
C ALA A 474 -5.98 -5.61 -12.50
N GLU A 475 -6.48 -6.84 -12.35
CA GLU A 475 -7.84 -7.09 -11.83
C GLU A 475 -7.80 -7.53 -10.37
N THR A 476 -6.78 -8.31 -9.99
CA THR A 476 -6.63 -8.88 -8.64
C THR A 476 -5.38 -8.40 -7.92
N VAL A 477 -5.34 -8.60 -6.60
CA VAL A 477 -4.12 -8.38 -5.81
C VAL A 477 -2.95 -9.22 -6.34
N GLU A 478 -3.18 -10.44 -6.81
CA GLU A 478 -2.14 -11.25 -7.45
C GLU A 478 -1.54 -10.57 -8.68
N ASP A 479 -2.37 -10.00 -9.55
CA ASP A 479 -1.90 -9.28 -10.75
C ASP A 479 -1.05 -8.08 -10.36
N LEU A 480 -1.51 -7.28 -9.39
CA LEU A 480 -0.75 -6.14 -8.86
C LEU A 480 0.61 -6.57 -8.31
N LEU A 481 0.65 -7.61 -7.47
CA LEU A 481 1.90 -8.11 -6.90
C LEU A 481 2.83 -8.66 -7.98
N ASN A 482 2.30 -9.32 -9.01
CA ASN A 482 3.09 -9.83 -10.12
C ASN A 482 3.70 -8.68 -10.94
N ILE A 483 2.93 -7.63 -11.24
CA ILE A 483 3.40 -6.43 -11.93
C ILE A 483 4.52 -5.76 -11.14
N LEU A 484 4.31 -5.53 -9.83
CA LEU A 484 5.31 -4.91 -8.95
C LEU A 484 6.61 -5.73 -8.89
N ASN A 485 6.50 -7.04 -8.66
CA ASN A 485 7.65 -7.94 -8.54
C ASN A 485 8.41 -8.15 -9.86
N SER A 486 7.74 -8.00 -11.01
CA SER A 486 8.34 -8.20 -12.35
C SER A 486 8.74 -6.91 -13.07
N SER A 487 8.49 -5.75 -12.45
CA SER A 487 8.78 -4.40 -12.99
C SER A 487 10.23 -4.12 -13.37
N GLY A 488 11.18 -4.92 -12.89
CA GLY A 488 12.62 -4.65 -13.03
C GLY A 488 13.16 -3.60 -12.06
N ALA A 489 12.31 -2.99 -11.23
CA ALA A 489 12.71 -2.02 -10.18
C ALA A 489 13.36 -2.69 -8.95
N GLY A 490 13.60 -4.01 -8.99
CA GLY A 490 14.29 -4.74 -7.92
C GLY A 490 13.46 -4.88 -6.63
N LEU A 491 12.16 -5.13 -6.76
CA LEU A 491 11.22 -5.12 -5.64
C LEU A 491 10.87 -6.52 -5.12
N LEU A 492 10.39 -6.55 -3.88
CA LEU A 492 9.60 -7.62 -3.31
C LEU A 492 8.31 -7.02 -2.77
N ALA A 493 7.20 -7.21 -3.49
CA ALA A 493 5.86 -6.86 -3.06
C ALA A 493 5.11 -8.12 -2.59
N GLN A 494 4.41 -8.04 -1.46
CA GLN A 494 3.61 -9.13 -0.91
C GLN A 494 2.46 -8.61 -0.05
N ILE A 495 1.44 -9.44 0.19
CA ILE A 495 0.42 -9.15 1.20
C ILE A 495 1.11 -9.11 2.58
N ASN A 496 0.78 -8.12 3.39
CA ASN A 496 1.33 -7.98 4.74
C ASN A 496 0.90 -9.14 5.65
N GLU A 497 1.60 -9.35 6.76
CA GLU A 497 1.32 -10.47 7.67
C GLU A 497 -0.11 -10.41 8.25
N SER A 498 -0.62 -9.21 8.49
CA SER A 498 -1.98 -8.96 8.98
C SER A 498 -3.08 -9.20 7.94
N ARG A 499 -2.73 -9.40 6.66
CA ARG A 499 -3.65 -9.47 5.52
C ARG A 499 -4.61 -8.29 5.39
N THR A 500 -4.16 -7.09 5.72
CA THR A 500 -4.93 -5.84 5.60
C THR A 500 -4.33 -4.86 4.59
N GLY A 501 -3.17 -5.20 4.00
CA GLY A 501 -2.44 -4.28 3.14
C GLY A 501 -1.33 -4.98 2.36
N ILE A 502 -0.55 -4.17 1.63
CA ILE A 502 0.56 -4.62 0.80
C ILE A 502 1.86 -4.05 1.35
N ASP A 503 2.87 -4.90 1.51
CA ASP A 503 4.24 -4.51 1.85
C ASP A 503 5.08 -4.45 0.57
N ILE A 504 5.84 -3.38 0.38
CA ILE A 504 6.85 -3.27 -0.69
C ILE A 504 8.24 -3.13 -0.07
N ARG A 505 9.19 -3.94 -0.53
CA ARG A 505 10.60 -3.91 -0.11
C ARG A 505 11.52 -3.77 -1.30
N SER A 506 12.63 -3.08 -1.13
CA SER A 506 13.75 -3.12 -2.07
C SER A 506 14.61 -4.36 -1.83
N ARG A 507 15.05 -4.98 -2.93
CA ARG A 507 16.08 -6.04 -2.94
C ARG A 507 17.47 -5.48 -3.21
N VAL A 508 17.61 -4.17 -3.35
CA VAL A 508 18.82 -3.50 -3.82
C VAL A 508 19.46 -2.73 -2.68
N SER A 509 20.71 -3.04 -2.39
CA SER A 509 21.56 -2.31 -1.46
C SER A 509 22.42 -1.28 -2.18
N GLY A 510 22.71 -0.15 -1.53
CA GLY A 510 23.51 0.94 -2.08
C GLY A 510 22.71 1.99 -2.86
N ALA A 511 21.38 2.01 -2.69
CA ALA A 511 20.50 2.97 -3.33
C ALA A 511 19.38 3.42 -2.40
N ASP A 512 18.91 4.64 -2.66
CA ASP A 512 17.67 5.18 -2.13
C ASP A 512 16.49 4.41 -2.71
N PHE A 513 15.51 4.12 -1.87
CA PHE A 513 14.26 3.47 -2.21
C PHE A 513 13.09 4.39 -1.86
N ALA A 514 12.24 4.66 -2.83
CA ALA A 514 11.08 5.52 -2.63
C ALA A 514 9.92 5.07 -3.51
N VAL A 515 8.71 5.16 -2.99
CA VAL A 515 7.47 4.91 -3.72
C VAL A 515 6.64 6.18 -3.67
N GLY A 516 6.30 6.69 -4.84
CA GLY A 516 5.55 7.92 -5.03
C GLY A 516 4.45 7.75 -6.07
N GLU A 517 3.71 8.82 -6.30
CA GLU A 517 2.57 8.81 -7.23
C GLU A 517 3.02 8.96 -8.68
N ASN A 518 2.16 8.55 -9.61
CA ASN A 518 2.37 8.78 -11.04
C ASN A 518 1.23 9.59 -11.67
N GLY A 519 0.93 10.74 -11.07
CA GLY A 519 -0.12 11.67 -11.51
C GLY A 519 -1.48 11.47 -10.83
N GLY A 520 -1.59 10.46 -9.96
CA GLY A 520 -2.82 10.07 -9.27
C GLY A 520 -2.63 9.84 -7.77
N VAL A 521 -3.37 8.88 -7.22
CA VAL A 521 -3.39 8.58 -5.77
C VAL A 521 -3.20 7.09 -5.46
N THR A 522 -2.80 6.28 -6.43
CA THR A 522 -2.60 4.84 -6.28
C THR A 522 -1.67 4.50 -5.10
N ALA A 523 -0.55 5.20 -4.92
CA ALA A 523 0.40 4.90 -3.83
C ALA A 523 -0.21 5.22 -2.46
N THR A 524 -0.97 6.30 -2.39
CA THR A 524 -1.68 6.75 -1.19
C THR A 524 -2.81 5.80 -0.83
N GLN A 525 -3.62 5.36 -1.81
CA GLN A 525 -4.71 4.41 -1.62
C GLN A 525 -4.22 3.03 -1.19
N LEU A 526 -3.09 2.55 -1.74
CA LEU A 526 -2.43 1.34 -1.27
C LEU A 526 -1.71 1.52 0.08
N GLY A 527 -1.55 2.76 0.54
CA GLY A 527 -0.82 3.11 1.75
C GLY A 527 0.69 2.87 1.65
N VAL A 528 1.23 2.73 0.45
CA VAL A 528 2.64 2.39 0.18
C VAL A 528 3.49 3.60 -0.20
N ARG A 529 2.93 4.82 -0.17
CA ARG A 529 3.69 6.05 -0.43
C ARG A 529 4.72 6.27 0.68
N THR A 530 5.99 6.46 0.30
CA THR A 530 7.09 6.60 1.28
C THR A 530 7.23 8.02 1.85
N PHE A 531 6.75 9.03 1.14
CA PHE A 531 6.75 10.42 1.58
C PHE A 531 5.31 10.92 1.77
N THR A 532 4.88 11.07 3.01
CA THR A 532 3.51 11.48 3.38
C THR A 532 3.51 12.75 4.23
N GLY A 533 2.34 13.36 4.43
CA GLY A 533 2.20 14.51 5.33
C GLY A 533 2.58 14.20 6.78
N GLU A 534 2.48 12.93 7.21
CA GLU A 534 2.85 12.48 8.56
C GLU A 534 4.37 12.32 8.76
N THR A 535 5.16 12.42 7.68
CA THR A 535 6.62 12.33 7.74
C THR A 535 7.15 13.42 8.66
N LYS A 536 7.90 13.02 9.69
CA LYS A 536 8.46 13.97 10.67
C LYS A 536 9.65 14.70 10.09
N LEU A 537 9.71 16.01 10.33
CA LEU A 537 10.84 16.83 9.94
C LEU A 537 12.17 16.36 10.55
N ALA A 538 12.14 15.73 11.73
CA ALA A 538 13.33 15.18 12.39
C ALA A 538 13.87 13.91 11.73
N ASP A 539 13.02 13.15 11.03
CA ASP A 539 13.40 11.88 10.38
C ASP A 539 13.89 12.11 8.94
N MET A 540 13.65 13.31 8.39
CA MET A 540 14.12 13.72 7.06
C MET A 540 15.64 13.78 6.97
N ASN A 541 16.16 13.73 5.74
CA ASN A 541 17.58 13.72 5.42
C ASN A 541 18.33 12.62 6.18
N PHE A 542 17.74 11.42 6.20
CA PHE A 542 18.24 10.23 6.90
C PHE A 542 18.43 10.42 8.41
N GLY A 543 17.52 11.16 9.05
CA GLY A 543 17.55 11.47 10.47
C GLY A 543 18.43 12.67 10.85
N ARG A 544 18.93 13.44 9.88
CA ARG A 544 19.60 14.73 10.16
C ARG A 544 18.57 15.77 10.60
N GLY A 545 17.35 15.65 10.07
CA GLY A 545 16.23 16.53 10.29
C GLY A 545 16.26 17.78 9.39
N VAL A 546 15.30 18.67 9.65
CA VAL A 546 15.20 20.02 9.09
C VAL A 546 15.45 21.02 10.21
N PHE A 547 16.40 21.94 10.03
CA PHE A 547 16.82 22.86 11.08
C PHE A 547 16.14 24.23 10.96
N ASP A 548 15.30 24.56 11.94
CA ASP A 548 14.78 25.93 12.13
C ASP A 548 15.92 26.92 12.45
N TYR A 549 16.05 27.96 11.62
CA TYR A 549 17.02 29.03 11.81
C TYR A 549 16.46 30.19 12.64
N GLN A 550 16.83 30.25 13.92
CA GLN A 550 16.39 31.32 14.81
C GLN A 550 17.34 32.55 14.75
N SER A 551 16.85 33.68 14.23
CA SER A 551 17.57 34.97 14.16
C SER A 551 16.73 36.14 14.66
N ASP A 552 17.39 37.17 15.17
CA ASP A 552 16.78 38.50 15.31
C ASP A 552 16.59 39.11 13.91
N GLY A 553 15.46 39.76 13.63
CA GLY A 553 15.07 40.21 12.28
C GLY A 553 15.89 41.40 11.74
N GLN A 554 15.50 41.93 10.58
CA GLN A 554 16.10 43.14 9.98
C GLN A 554 15.09 44.28 9.86
N ARG A 555 15.56 45.51 10.11
CA ARG A 555 14.77 46.75 9.99
C ARG A 555 14.87 47.28 8.56
N ALA A 556 13.73 47.53 7.92
CA ALA A 556 13.70 48.15 6.59
C ALA A 556 14.35 49.54 6.61
N SER A 557 15.10 49.89 5.56
CA SER A 557 15.73 51.20 5.46
C SER A 557 15.79 51.73 4.03
N ALA A 558 15.90 53.06 3.90
CA ALA A 558 16.13 53.76 2.64
C ALA A 558 17.11 54.90 2.85
N THR A 559 18.16 54.94 2.04
CA THR A 559 18.99 56.13 1.92
C THR A 559 18.41 57.02 0.83
N TYR A 560 18.05 58.25 1.19
CA TYR A 560 17.68 59.32 0.28
C TYR A 560 18.90 60.19 0.01
N SER A 561 19.53 59.99 -1.15
CA SER A 561 20.70 60.76 -1.56
C SER A 561 20.30 61.95 -2.44
N SER A 562 20.77 63.15 -2.10
CA SER A 562 20.52 64.38 -2.86
C SER A 562 21.79 64.87 -3.55
N ASN A 563 21.69 65.57 -4.69
CA ASN A 563 22.89 66.15 -5.31
C ASN A 563 23.41 67.31 -4.44
N GLY A 564 24.48 67.08 -3.67
CA GLY A 564 25.07 68.07 -2.78
C GLY A 564 26.04 67.43 -1.79
N LEU A 565 26.57 68.24 -0.87
CA LEU A 565 27.27 67.74 0.31
C LEU A 565 26.35 67.94 1.52
N ASN A 566 26.41 67.01 2.47
CA ASN A 566 25.76 67.09 3.79
C ASN A 566 24.22 67.18 3.74
N ASN A 567 23.59 66.49 2.78
CA ASN A 567 22.15 66.52 2.57
C ASN A 567 21.47 65.14 2.43
N ASP A 568 22.21 64.06 2.65
CA ASP A 568 21.67 62.70 2.55
C ASP A 568 20.94 62.30 3.83
N LEU A 569 19.82 61.59 3.69
CA LEU A 569 18.95 61.16 4.78
C LEU A 569 18.85 59.64 4.79
N LEU A 570 18.81 59.03 5.97
CA LEU A 570 18.54 57.61 6.16
C LEU A 570 17.23 57.46 6.92
N LEU A 571 16.22 56.90 6.25
CA LEU A 571 14.98 56.45 6.87
C LEU A 571 15.16 54.99 7.28
N ARG A 572 14.86 54.64 8.53
CA ARG A 572 14.93 53.26 9.04
C ARG A 572 13.70 52.95 9.90
N ALA A 573 12.99 51.86 9.60
CA ALA A 573 11.87 51.36 10.40
C ALA A 573 12.31 51.07 11.82
N ARG A 574 11.46 51.16 12.85
CA ARG A 574 11.79 50.91 14.27
C ARG A 574 11.70 49.46 14.70
N ASN A 575 10.83 48.69 14.06
CA ASN A 575 10.70 47.27 14.27
C ASN A 575 11.28 46.52 13.07
N ASP A 576 11.63 45.26 13.29
CA ASP A 576 12.00 44.33 12.23
C ASP A 576 10.73 43.88 11.49
N GLY A 577 10.89 43.37 10.27
CA GLY A 577 9.78 42.83 9.48
C GLY A 577 9.68 43.41 8.07
N SER A 578 9.17 42.59 7.16
CA SER A 578 8.89 42.94 5.77
C SER A 578 7.72 43.92 5.63
N ASP A 579 6.83 44.01 6.63
CA ASP A 579 5.77 45.02 6.72
C ASP A 579 6.30 46.45 6.50
N TRP A 580 7.55 46.71 6.89
CA TRP A 580 8.19 48.01 6.81
C TRP A 580 8.90 48.30 5.48
N ASN A 581 8.89 47.36 4.53
CA ASN A 581 9.33 47.59 3.17
C ASN A 581 8.31 48.41 2.37
N ASP A 582 8.79 49.01 1.28
CA ASP A 582 8.01 49.78 0.30
C ASP A 582 7.36 51.06 0.83
N TYR A 583 7.79 51.55 2.01
CA TYR A 583 7.39 52.88 2.46
C TYR A 583 8.06 53.95 1.60
N GLU A 584 7.29 54.63 0.76
CA GLU A 584 7.78 55.72 -0.09
C GLU A 584 8.02 56.97 0.76
N LEU A 585 9.28 57.38 0.87
CA LEU A 585 9.67 58.69 1.34
C LEU A 585 9.65 59.66 0.15
N GLU A 586 8.68 60.56 0.13
CA GLU A 586 8.54 61.60 -0.90
C GLU A 586 8.90 62.97 -0.35
N ILE A 587 9.84 63.65 -1.01
CA ILE A 587 10.19 65.05 -0.72
C ILE A 587 9.66 65.91 -1.86
N TYR A 588 8.68 66.77 -1.56
CA TYR A 588 7.95 67.58 -2.55
C TYR A 588 7.99 69.07 -2.22
N ASP A 589 7.78 69.92 -3.24
CA ASP A 589 7.67 71.37 -3.04
C ASP A 589 6.29 71.70 -2.45
N SER A 590 6.28 72.19 -1.22
CA SER A 590 5.04 72.59 -0.52
C SER A 590 4.38 73.83 -1.14
N GLY A 591 5.12 74.64 -1.91
CA GLY A 591 4.67 75.94 -2.41
C GLY A 591 4.48 76.99 -1.30
N LEU A 592 4.89 76.68 -0.07
CA LEU A 592 4.78 77.53 1.10
C LEU A 592 6.14 78.20 1.43
N PRO A 593 6.14 79.35 2.13
CA PRO A 593 7.39 80.00 2.53
C PRO A 593 8.19 79.13 3.52
N PRO A 594 9.54 79.27 3.56
CA PRO A 594 10.40 78.54 4.50
C PRO A 594 9.91 78.65 5.95
N GLY A 595 9.95 77.55 6.71
CA GLY A 595 9.38 77.45 8.06
C GLY A 595 7.93 76.97 8.11
N SER A 596 7.35 76.58 6.97
CA SER A 596 6.01 76.00 6.85
C SER A 596 6.04 74.52 6.45
N GLU A 597 7.19 73.86 6.59
CA GLU A 597 7.39 72.47 6.21
C GLU A 597 6.50 71.53 7.02
N THR A 598 5.93 70.52 6.36
CA THR A 598 5.00 69.56 6.98
C THR A 598 5.35 68.13 6.61
N ILE A 599 4.98 67.19 7.48
CA ILE A 599 5.10 65.75 7.23
C ILE A 599 3.71 65.14 7.31
N THR A 600 3.38 64.33 6.30
CA THR A 600 2.17 63.49 6.28
C THR A 600 2.60 62.04 6.32
N TYR A 601 1.97 61.25 7.19
CA TYR A 601 2.21 59.82 7.32
C TYR A 601 0.93 59.06 7.00
N ASP A 602 0.97 58.30 5.91
CA ASP A 602 -0.13 57.45 5.45
C ASP A 602 0.28 55.99 5.60
N THR A 603 -0.25 55.35 6.64
CA THR A 603 0.02 53.93 6.92
C THR A 603 -0.68 52.98 5.94
N ILE A 604 -1.75 53.42 5.28
CA ILE A 604 -2.52 52.58 4.36
C ILE A 604 -1.82 52.52 3.00
N ASN A 605 -1.36 53.68 2.51
CA ASN A 605 -0.67 53.77 1.23
C ASN A 605 0.86 53.64 1.36
N LYS A 606 1.37 53.26 2.55
CA LYS A 606 2.80 53.19 2.91
C LYS A 606 3.58 54.40 2.40
N LYS A 607 3.15 55.62 2.74
CA LYS A 607 3.75 56.86 2.21
C LYS A 607 4.06 57.87 3.30
N ILE A 608 5.27 58.41 3.26
CA ILE A 608 5.76 59.51 4.09
C ILE A 608 6.08 60.69 3.17
N SER A 609 5.21 61.70 3.15
CA SER A 609 5.41 62.89 2.32
C SER A 609 5.92 64.06 3.17
N ILE A 610 7.09 64.59 2.82
CA ILE A 610 7.74 65.75 3.44
C ILE A 610 7.66 66.93 2.48
N GLY A 611 6.83 67.91 2.82
CA GLY A 611 6.70 69.16 2.07
C GLY A 611 7.79 70.14 2.48
N ILE A 612 8.72 70.46 1.57
CA ILE A 612 9.83 71.39 1.82
C ILE A 612 9.66 72.72 1.07
N ALA A 613 10.50 73.71 1.39
CA ALA A 613 10.68 74.93 0.58
C ALA A 613 12.01 74.80 -0.22
N PRO A 614 11.95 74.48 -1.53
CA PRO A 614 13.15 74.19 -2.31
C PRO A 614 14.16 75.35 -2.29
N GLY A 615 15.42 75.03 -2.04
CA GLY A 615 16.50 76.03 -1.96
C GLY A 615 16.68 76.67 -0.57
N TYR A 616 15.85 76.33 0.42
CA TYR A 616 15.92 76.86 1.79
C TYR A 616 16.01 75.77 2.86
N THR A 617 15.24 74.69 2.75
CA THR A 617 15.19 73.63 3.76
C THR A 617 16.45 72.75 3.72
N THR A 618 17.15 72.64 4.86
CA THR A 618 18.35 71.78 5.01
C THR A 618 17.98 70.37 5.47
N ALA A 619 18.88 69.39 5.29
CA ALA A 619 18.65 68.02 5.77
C ALA A 619 18.45 67.97 7.29
N LYS A 620 19.12 68.85 8.03
CA LYS A 620 18.90 69.01 9.46
C LYS A 620 17.49 69.50 9.79
N ASP A 621 16.96 70.45 9.02
CA ASP A 621 15.58 70.93 9.23
C ASP A 621 14.56 69.80 9.00
N VAL A 622 14.80 68.94 8.02
CA VAL A 622 13.96 67.76 7.74
C VAL A 622 14.02 66.73 8.87
N VAL A 623 15.22 66.40 9.38
CA VAL A 623 15.39 65.46 10.51
C VAL A 623 14.73 66.01 11.78
N ASP A 624 14.94 67.29 12.09
CA ASP A 624 14.36 67.94 13.27
C ASP A 624 12.82 68.00 13.18
N LEU A 625 12.27 68.26 11.98
CA LEU A 625 10.83 68.21 11.71
C LEU A 625 10.25 66.81 11.86
N PHE A 626 10.96 65.78 11.38
CA PHE A 626 10.56 64.38 11.49
C PHE A 626 10.48 63.93 12.95
N ALA A 627 11.50 64.26 13.75
CA ALA A 627 11.51 63.95 15.18
C ALA A 627 10.38 64.66 15.96
N ALA A 628 9.96 65.84 15.50
CA ALA A 628 8.88 66.61 16.11
C ALA A 628 7.46 66.16 15.70
N THR A 629 7.30 65.37 14.64
CA THR A 629 6.00 64.97 14.09
C THR A 629 5.55 63.60 14.62
N PRO A 630 4.45 63.50 15.41
CA PRO A 630 3.91 62.22 15.90
C PRO A 630 3.41 61.31 14.77
N GLY A 631 3.37 59.99 14.99
CA GLY A 631 3.00 59.01 13.96
C GLY A 631 4.22 58.46 13.24
N ALA A 632 4.73 59.17 12.23
CA ALA A 632 5.90 58.71 11.45
C ALA A 632 7.11 58.36 12.32
N ARG A 633 7.38 59.16 13.37
CA ARG A 633 8.52 58.96 14.29
C ARG A 633 8.40 57.73 15.20
N ASP A 634 7.17 57.22 15.37
CA ASP A 634 6.87 56.10 16.28
C ASP A 634 7.12 54.76 15.55
N ASP A 635 7.03 54.76 14.22
CA ASP A 635 7.27 53.62 13.35
C ASP A 635 8.63 53.68 12.63
N PHE A 636 9.15 54.88 12.36
CA PHE A 636 10.41 55.10 11.66
C PHE A 636 11.32 56.09 12.40
N GLU A 637 12.62 56.00 12.14
CA GLU A 637 13.59 57.03 12.47
C GLU A 637 14.18 57.59 11.18
N LEU A 638 14.28 58.91 11.11
CA LEU A 638 14.96 59.62 10.03
C LEU A 638 16.20 60.27 10.63
N VAL A 639 17.37 59.88 10.13
CA VAL A 639 18.67 60.39 10.57
C VAL A 639 19.47 60.89 9.36
N LEU A 640 20.57 61.59 9.62
CA LEU A 640 21.52 61.92 8.55
C LEU A 640 22.22 60.63 8.11
N ALA A 641 22.30 60.39 6.81
CA ALA A 641 22.99 59.21 6.29
C ALA A 641 24.51 59.42 6.37
N ASP A 642 25.19 58.51 7.06
CA ASP A 642 26.66 58.42 7.07
C ASP A 642 27.09 57.34 6.07
N GLU A 643 27.48 57.73 4.85
CA GLU A 643 28.00 56.77 3.87
C GLU A 643 29.47 56.40 4.16
N GLU A 644 29.82 55.15 3.82
CA GLU A 644 31.19 54.63 3.85
C GLU A 644 32.06 55.36 2.80
N GLY A 645 32.55 56.55 3.15
CA GLY A 645 33.29 57.44 2.25
C GLY A 645 33.04 58.94 2.44
N ASN A 646 31.98 59.33 3.17
CA ASN A 646 31.68 60.73 3.50
C ASN A 646 31.37 60.91 5.02
N PRO A 647 32.38 60.86 5.90
CA PRO A 647 32.19 60.86 7.36
C PRO A 647 31.84 62.25 7.96
N LEU A 648 31.21 63.14 7.20
CA LEU A 648 31.01 64.56 7.54
C LEU A 648 29.62 65.11 7.20
N ASN A 649 28.59 64.27 7.05
CA ASN A 649 27.22 64.75 6.85
C ASN A 649 26.72 65.49 8.12
N ASP A 650 26.90 66.80 8.16
CA ASP A 650 26.46 67.66 9.26
C ASP A 650 25.03 68.21 9.09
N GLY A 651 24.33 67.78 8.03
CA GLY A 651 22.95 68.16 7.73
C GLY A 651 22.75 69.60 7.25
N THR A 652 23.82 70.36 6.99
CA THR A 652 23.74 71.77 6.53
C THR A 652 23.40 71.90 5.04
N GLY A 653 23.46 70.82 4.27
CA GLY A 653 23.15 70.81 2.85
C GLY A 653 21.63 70.92 2.58
N LEU A 654 21.28 71.51 1.44
CA LEU A 654 19.90 71.66 1.00
C LEU A 654 19.34 70.34 0.45
N VAL A 655 18.14 69.97 0.88
CA VAL A 655 17.45 68.77 0.41
C VAL A 655 16.78 69.06 -0.94
N GLN A 656 16.91 68.14 -1.88
CA GLN A 656 16.25 68.24 -3.19
C GLN A 656 14.94 67.44 -3.21
N LEU A 657 14.11 67.71 -4.21
CA LEU A 657 12.86 66.97 -4.45
C LEU A 657 13.17 65.59 -5.03
N GLY A 658 12.36 64.60 -4.67
CA GLY A 658 12.57 63.22 -5.10
C GLY A 658 11.84 62.22 -4.21
N THR A 659 11.97 60.95 -4.55
CA THR A 659 11.39 59.83 -3.81
C THR A 659 12.43 58.73 -3.61
N THR A 660 12.27 57.96 -2.54
CA THR A 660 12.96 56.68 -2.31
C THR A 660 12.03 55.76 -1.52
N SER A 661 12.28 54.46 -1.51
CA SER A 661 11.46 53.50 -0.76
C SER A 661 12.30 52.63 0.16
N THR A 662 11.76 52.30 1.33
CA THR A 662 12.41 51.38 2.25
C THR A 662 12.50 49.97 1.68
N SER A 663 13.59 49.29 1.99
CA SER A 663 13.84 47.90 1.61
C SER A 663 14.72 47.21 2.66
N GLY A 664 14.81 45.88 2.57
CA GLY A 664 15.69 45.07 3.42
C GLY A 664 15.18 44.81 4.85
N GLY A 665 13.91 45.11 5.15
CA GLY A 665 13.26 44.64 6.36
C GLY A 665 12.80 43.19 6.21
N SER A 666 13.01 42.38 7.24
CA SER A 666 12.61 40.96 7.28
C SER A 666 12.33 40.56 8.72
N ALA A 667 11.40 39.63 8.93
CA ALA A 667 11.13 39.09 10.25
C ALA A 667 12.35 38.28 10.76
N GLY A 668 12.48 38.15 12.08
CA GLY A 668 13.45 37.20 12.65
C GLY A 668 12.94 35.78 12.44
N GLY A 669 13.84 34.81 12.24
CA GLY A 669 13.46 33.40 12.09
C GLY A 669 13.12 32.94 10.67
N ILE A 670 13.23 33.80 9.65
CA ILE A 670 12.88 33.41 8.28
C ILE A 670 13.88 32.37 7.73
N ASP A 671 13.34 31.21 7.38
CA ASP A 671 14.07 30.08 6.84
C ASP A 671 14.25 30.16 5.33
N PHE A 672 13.19 30.53 4.61
CA PHE A 672 13.20 30.64 3.16
C PHE A 672 12.14 31.60 2.65
N LEU A 673 12.28 32.01 1.39
CA LEU A 673 11.37 32.89 0.69
C LEU A 673 10.81 32.17 -0.53
N ILE A 674 9.54 32.40 -0.85
CA ILE A 674 8.94 31.99 -2.12
C ILE A 674 8.45 33.22 -2.87
N THR A 675 8.98 33.43 -4.07
CA THR A 675 8.53 34.48 -4.99
C THR A 675 7.63 33.87 -6.05
N ARG A 676 6.39 34.36 -6.14
CA ARG A 676 5.41 33.97 -7.15
C ARG A 676 5.71 34.61 -8.51
N ALA A 677 5.06 34.13 -9.57
CA ALA A 677 5.18 34.64 -10.92
C ALA A 677 4.73 36.11 -11.06
N ASP A 678 3.80 36.57 -10.20
CA ASP A 678 3.39 37.99 -10.10
C ASP A 678 4.41 38.91 -9.39
N GLY A 679 5.50 38.35 -8.87
CA GLY A 679 6.57 39.07 -8.19
C GLY A 679 6.36 39.27 -6.69
N VAL A 680 5.23 38.81 -6.13
CA VAL A 680 5.02 38.83 -4.67
C VAL A 680 5.94 37.80 -4.02
N THR A 681 6.71 38.26 -3.03
CA THR A 681 7.61 37.41 -2.23
C THR A 681 7.01 37.19 -0.85
N LEU A 682 6.95 35.93 -0.44
CA LEU A 682 6.42 35.47 0.84
C LEU A 682 7.58 34.92 1.68
N GLU A 683 7.63 35.28 2.96
CA GLU A 683 8.67 34.87 3.90
C GLU A 683 8.14 33.74 4.80
N PHE A 684 8.89 32.64 4.93
CA PHE A 684 8.45 31.49 5.72
C PHE A 684 9.43 31.19 6.86
N ASP A 685 8.87 31.02 8.05
CA ASP A 685 9.52 30.57 9.28
C ASP A 685 8.88 29.23 9.66
N ILE A 686 9.67 28.15 9.76
CA ILE A 686 9.14 26.82 10.10
C ILE A 686 9.07 26.56 11.61
N SER A 687 9.28 27.58 12.44
CA SER A 687 9.19 27.51 13.89
C SER A 687 7.91 26.82 14.35
N GLY A 688 8.07 25.67 15.02
CA GLY A 688 6.96 24.89 15.58
C GLY A 688 6.39 23.82 14.65
N ALA A 689 6.79 23.76 13.38
CA ALA A 689 6.47 22.65 12.49
C ALA A 689 7.19 21.35 12.95
N GLN A 690 6.48 20.23 12.94
CA GLN A 690 7.03 18.92 13.32
C GLN A 690 6.96 17.90 12.19
N THR A 691 6.03 18.10 11.27
CA THR A 691 5.73 17.20 10.15
C THR A 691 5.73 17.94 8.82
N VAL A 692 5.80 17.19 7.73
CA VAL A 692 5.62 17.72 6.37
C VAL A 692 4.25 18.40 6.22
N GLN A 693 3.20 17.86 6.85
CA GLN A 693 1.87 18.48 6.82
C GLN A 693 1.87 19.86 7.48
N ASP A 694 2.60 20.05 8.59
CA ASP A 694 2.71 21.37 9.23
C ASP A 694 3.36 22.39 8.27
N VAL A 695 4.37 21.99 7.50
CA VAL A 695 5.02 22.86 6.50
C VAL A 695 4.07 23.18 5.35
N ILE A 696 3.33 22.18 4.86
CA ILE A 696 2.31 22.37 3.81
C ILE A 696 1.24 23.35 4.30
N ASP A 697 0.72 23.15 5.51
CA ASP A 697 -0.31 23.99 6.11
C ASP A 697 0.21 25.41 6.36
N LEU A 698 1.49 25.56 6.74
CA LEU A 698 2.13 26.85 6.91
C LEU A 698 2.21 27.64 5.60
N ILE A 699 2.54 26.96 4.49
CA ILE A 699 2.56 27.60 3.16
C ILE A 699 1.14 27.96 2.70
N ASN A 700 0.20 27.03 2.87
CA ASN A 700 -1.17 27.18 2.39
C ASN A 700 -1.98 28.22 3.18
N ASN A 701 -1.66 28.43 4.44
CA ASN A 701 -2.35 29.38 5.32
C ASN A 701 -1.53 30.67 5.56
N HIS A 702 -0.54 30.96 4.71
CA HIS A 702 0.28 32.16 4.87
C HIS A 702 -0.57 33.45 4.82
N PRO A 703 -0.43 34.38 5.77
CA PRO A 703 -1.29 35.58 5.88
C PRO A 703 -1.36 36.45 4.62
N ASP A 704 -0.23 36.63 3.93
CA ASP A 704 -0.14 37.43 2.70
C ASP A 704 -0.50 36.66 1.42
N ASN A 705 -1.09 35.47 1.57
CA ASN A 705 -1.49 34.61 0.47
C ASN A 705 -2.93 34.10 0.66
N PRO A 706 -3.93 35.01 0.68
CA PRO A 706 -5.31 34.63 0.95
C PRO A 706 -5.92 33.78 -0.19
N PRO A 707 -6.98 32.99 0.11
CA PRO A 707 -7.80 32.31 -0.89
C PRO A 707 -8.30 33.25 -1.99
N ARG A 708 -8.35 32.77 -3.24
CA ARG A 708 -8.82 33.55 -4.41
C ARG A 708 -10.29 33.93 -4.29
N ALA A 709 -11.08 33.03 -3.71
CA ALA A 709 -12.47 33.23 -3.32
C ALA A 709 -12.81 32.35 -2.10
N PRO A 710 -13.95 32.58 -1.41
CA PRO A 710 -14.36 31.71 -0.30
C PRO A 710 -14.47 30.25 -0.75
N GLY A 711 -13.68 29.37 -0.13
CA GLY A 711 -13.63 27.94 -0.45
C GLY A 711 -12.63 27.54 -1.55
N GLU A 712 -11.83 28.47 -2.07
CA GLU A 712 -10.81 28.19 -3.09
C GLU A 712 -9.39 28.13 -2.51
N GLN A 713 -8.48 27.53 -3.29
CA GLN A 713 -7.04 27.52 -3.02
C GLN A 713 -6.48 28.96 -3.05
N PRO A 714 -5.42 29.25 -2.28
CA PRO A 714 -4.67 30.50 -2.42
C PRO A 714 -3.89 30.56 -3.75
N TRP A 715 -3.21 31.67 -4.03
CA TRP A 715 -2.46 31.84 -5.28
C TRP A 715 -1.23 30.93 -5.37
N LEU A 716 -0.51 30.80 -4.25
CA LEU A 716 0.55 29.81 -4.06
C LEU A 716 0.06 28.75 -3.08
N TYR A 717 0.20 27.47 -3.37
CA TYR A 717 -0.06 26.41 -2.40
C TYR A 717 0.96 25.29 -2.52
N ALA A 718 1.22 24.61 -1.41
CA ALA A 718 1.99 23.39 -1.33
C ALA A 718 1.05 22.19 -1.25
N ARG A 719 1.50 21.07 -1.83
CA ARG A 719 0.89 19.75 -1.68
C ARG A 719 1.97 18.68 -1.74
N LEU A 720 1.62 17.43 -1.43
CA LEU A 720 2.49 16.32 -1.78
C LEU A 720 2.56 16.19 -3.30
N ALA A 721 3.75 15.88 -3.83
CA ALA A 721 3.97 15.83 -5.27
C ALA A 721 3.00 14.88 -5.98
N THR A 722 2.46 15.31 -7.11
CA THR A 722 1.58 14.46 -7.95
C THR A 722 2.38 13.42 -8.73
N TYR A 723 3.66 13.67 -8.97
CA TYR A 723 4.60 12.71 -9.55
C TYR A 723 5.79 12.53 -8.60
N GLY A 724 6.08 11.27 -8.24
CA GLY A 724 7.15 10.91 -7.33
C GLY A 724 6.85 11.30 -5.88
N ASN A 725 7.86 11.80 -5.19
CA ASN A 725 7.84 12.16 -3.77
C ASN A 725 8.39 13.56 -3.53
N GLY A 726 8.12 14.09 -2.35
CA GLY A 726 8.48 15.44 -1.95
C GLY A 726 7.28 16.38 -1.92
N ILE A 727 7.58 17.65 -1.69
CA ILE A 727 6.58 18.73 -1.64
C ILE A 727 6.58 19.44 -2.99
N GLU A 728 5.40 19.60 -3.57
CA GLU A 728 5.17 20.37 -4.79
C GLU A 728 4.55 21.71 -4.44
N LEU A 729 5.20 22.78 -4.89
CA LEU A 729 4.68 24.14 -4.86
C LEU A 729 3.96 24.41 -6.17
N VAL A 730 2.76 24.98 -6.08
CA VAL A 730 1.91 25.30 -7.20
C VAL A 730 1.54 26.77 -7.14
N ASP A 731 1.84 27.50 -8.23
CA ASP A 731 1.58 28.93 -8.37
C ASP A 731 0.69 29.20 -9.58
N ASP A 732 -0.51 29.71 -9.29
CA ASP A 732 -1.50 30.08 -10.30
C ASP A 732 -1.57 31.61 -10.50
N SER A 733 -0.64 32.37 -9.88
CA SER A 733 -0.57 33.82 -10.08
C SER A 733 -0.15 34.16 -11.52
N ILE A 734 -0.53 35.36 -11.97
CA ILE A 734 -0.19 35.85 -13.31
C ILE A 734 0.89 36.92 -13.18
N GLY A 735 2.06 36.64 -13.74
CA GLY A 735 3.05 37.65 -14.01
C GLY A 735 4.17 37.16 -14.93
N PRO A 736 5.08 38.06 -15.33
CA PRO A 736 6.21 37.71 -16.17
C PRO A 736 7.33 36.96 -15.42
N GLY A 737 7.21 36.81 -14.10
CA GLY A 737 8.17 36.13 -13.25
C GLY A 737 8.05 34.60 -13.34
N THR A 738 8.81 33.92 -12.50
CA THR A 738 8.81 32.46 -12.39
C THR A 738 8.78 32.11 -10.91
N LEU A 739 8.00 31.09 -10.54
CA LEU A 739 7.98 30.59 -9.17
C LEU A 739 9.41 30.25 -8.73
N THR A 740 9.88 30.94 -7.70
CA THR A 740 11.26 30.86 -7.21
C THR A 740 11.25 30.61 -5.71
N VAL A 741 12.09 29.69 -5.24
CA VAL A 741 12.36 29.49 -3.81
C VAL A 741 13.80 29.91 -3.54
N GLU A 742 14.01 30.80 -2.58
CA GLU A 742 15.34 31.25 -2.15
C GLU A 742 15.55 30.86 -0.68
N ARG A 743 16.72 30.31 -0.35
CA ARG A 743 17.08 30.05 1.05
C ARG A 743 17.59 31.32 1.72
N THR A 744 17.30 31.49 3.01
CA THR A 744 17.99 32.52 3.80
C THR A 744 19.45 32.13 3.99
N LYS A 745 20.39 33.09 3.87
CA LYS A 745 21.85 32.85 3.85
C LYS A 745 22.41 31.97 4.98
N LEU A 746 21.74 31.92 6.13
CA LEU A 746 22.14 31.16 7.31
C LEU A 746 21.22 29.96 7.61
N SER A 747 20.14 29.78 6.87
CA SER A 747 19.23 28.64 6.98
C SER A 747 19.51 27.60 5.89
N THR A 748 19.45 26.32 6.25
CA THR A 748 19.50 25.19 5.31
C THR A 748 18.12 24.61 5.03
N THR A 749 17.06 25.10 5.69
CA THR A 749 15.70 24.57 5.64
C THR A 749 15.19 24.35 4.21
N ALA A 750 15.38 25.30 3.29
CA ALA A 750 14.93 25.12 1.91
C ALA A 750 15.61 23.94 1.19
N ILE A 751 16.86 23.64 1.54
CA ILE A 751 17.60 22.48 1.01
C ILE A 751 17.14 21.20 1.72
N ASP A 752 16.98 21.27 3.05
CA ASP A 752 16.58 20.13 3.88
C ASP A 752 15.14 19.68 3.60
N LEU A 753 14.27 20.60 3.14
CA LEU A 753 12.91 20.32 2.62
C LEU A 753 12.90 19.89 1.15
N GLY A 754 14.04 19.96 0.47
CA GLY A 754 14.19 19.54 -0.94
C GLY A 754 13.79 20.58 -1.98
N PHE A 755 13.37 21.79 -1.59
CA PHE A 755 13.02 22.85 -2.54
C PHE A 755 14.23 23.40 -3.30
N VAL A 756 15.38 23.55 -2.62
CA VAL A 756 16.62 24.07 -3.20
C VAL A 756 17.65 22.94 -3.32
N PRO A 757 18.31 22.76 -4.47
CA PRO A 757 19.36 21.76 -4.61
C PRO A 757 20.54 21.98 -3.63
N PRO A 758 21.18 20.92 -3.13
CA PRO A 758 22.35 21.05 -2.27
C PRO A 758 23.47 21.85 -2.93
N GLY A 759 23.96 22.88 -2.23
CA GLY A 759 25.03 23.77 -2.72
C GLY A 759 24.54 25.02 -3.46
N GLU A 760 23.26 25.08 -3.83
CA GLU A 760 22.64 26.26 -4.45
C GLU A 760 21.99 27.17 -3.39
N ASN A 761 21.62 28.39 -3.81
CA ASN A 761 20.89 29.35 -2.95
C ASN A 761 19.42 29.51 -3.34
N GLU A 762 19.06 29.18 -4.58
CA GLU A 762 17.69 29.32 -5.10
C GLU A 762 17.35 28.18 -6.05
N ALA A 763 16.06 27.96 -6.27
CA ALA A 763 15.51 27.08 -7.29
C ALA A 763 14.33 27.76 -8.00
N GLN A 764 14.18 27.52 -9.29
CA GLN A 764 13.13 28.13 -10.12
C GLN A 764 12.33 27.05 -10.85
N ALA A 765 11.03 27.27 -11.00
CA ALA A 765 10.18 26.41 -11.80
C ALA A 765 10.68 26.34 -13.25
N THR A 766 10.74 25.14 -13.83
CA THR A 766 11.33 24.91 -15.15
C THR A 766 10.38 25.18 -16.31
N SER A 767 9.09 25.39 -16.05
CA SER A 767 8.09 25.66 -17.07
C SER A 767 7.06 26.68 -16.58
N PRO A 768 6.80 27.75 -17.33
CA PRO A 768 5.69 28.65 -17.01
C PRO A 768 4.38 27.90 -17.25
N GLY A 769 3.42 28.03 -16.34
CA GLY A 769 2.09 27.45 -16.48
C GLY A 769 1.39 27.89 -17.77
N SER A 770 0.48 27.06 -18.27
CA SER A 770 -0.35 27.32 -19.45
C SER A 770 -1.81 27.57 -19.08
N ILE A 771 -2.50 28.42 -19.83
CA ILE A 771 -3.93 28.68 -19.64
C ILE A 771 -4.76 27.64 -20.40
N ALA A 772 -5.89 27.23 -19.81
CA ALA A 772 -6.82 26.32 -20.47
C ALA A 772 -7.48 27.06 -21.64
N THR A 773 -7.62 26.40 -22.79
CA THR A 773 -8.25 26.99 -23.96
C THR A 773 -9.10 25.99 -24.71
N THR A 774 -10.11 26.49 -25.41
CA THR A 774 -10.86 25.75 -26.41
C THR A 774 -11.32 26.69 -27.52
N THR A 775 -11.55 26.13 -28.70
CA THR A 775 -12.09 26.87 -29.84
C THR A 775 -13.50 26.36 -30.12
N VAL A 776 -14.45 27.27 -30.10
CA VAL A 776 -15.82 27.01 -30.52
C VAL A 776 -15.93 27.41 -31.99
N ALA A 777 -15.91 26.41 -32.87
CA ALA A 777 -16.02 26.62 -34.31
C ALA A 777 -17.47 26.74 -34.75
N SER A 778 -17.75 27.66 -35.67
CA SER A 778 -19.06 27.79 -36.32
C SER A 778 -18.91 27.75 -37.86
N PRO A 779 -19.93 27.30 -38.62
CA PRO A 779 -19.79 27.04 -40.07
C PRO A 779 -19.54 28.27 -40.97
N GLY A 780 -19.73 29.49 -40.44
CA GLY A 780 -19.60 30.75 -41.18
C GLY A 780 -18.30 31.51 -40.87
N PRO A 781 -17.85 32.41 -41.77
CA PRO A 781 -16.70 33.28 -41.50
C PRO A 781 -17.00 34.21 -40.31
N ASN A 782 -15.97 34.72 -39.64
CA ASN A 782 -16.11 35.68 -38.53
C ASN A 782 -16.99 35.18 -37.36
N SER A 783 -17.09 33.86 -37.17
CA SER A 783 -18.02 33.25 -36.20
C SER A 783 -17.30 32.45 -35.10
N ASN A 784 -16.02 32.14 -35.28
CA ASN A 784 -15.27 31.31 -34.33
C ASN A 784 -14.89 32.08 -33.07
N LEU A 785 -14.98 31.42 -31.93
CA LEU A 785 -14.64 31.99 -30.63
C LEU A 785 -13.54 31.15 -29.98
N ILE A 786 -12.60 31.82 -29.32
CA ILE A 786 -11.66 31.19 -28.41
C ILE A 786 -12.11 31.50 -27.00
N VAL A 787 -12.42 30.46 -26.24
CA VAL A 787 -12.66 30.55 -24.81
C VAL A 787 -11.39 30.11 -24.10
N ARG A 788 -10.90 30.91 -23.17
CA ARG A 788 -9.68 30.60 -22.42
C ARG A 788 -9.77 31.04 -20.98
N SER A 789 -9.04 30.37 -20.09
CA SER A 789 -8.89 30.81 -18.71
C SER A 789 -8.01 32.06 -18.65
N ARG A 790 -8.21 32.87 -17.61
CA ARG A 790 -7.32 33.99 -17.31
C ARG A 790 -6.06 33.52 -16.59
N PHE A 791 -6.17 32.48 -15.77
CA PHE A 791 -5.12 31.96 -14.92
C PHE A 791 -4.58 30.62 -15.47
N PRO A 792 -3.27 30.36 -15.35
CA PRO A 792 -2.69 29.06 -15.65
C PRO A 792 -3.06 28.10 -14.52
N THR A 793 -4.17 27.40 -14.66
CA THR A 793 -4.70 26.53 -13.62
C THR A 793 -5.39 25.33 -14.25
N SER A 794 -5.27 24.18 -13.60
CA SER A 794 -5.95 22.94 -13.98
C SER A 794 -7.46 23.01 -13.73
N ASP A 795 -7.93 23.85 -12.81
CA ASP A 795 -9.35 23.96 -12.46
C ASP A 795 -10.22 24.38 -13.65
N ALA A 796 -9.64 25.16 -14.56
CA ALA A 796 -10.28 25.61 -15.78
C ALA A 796 -10.45 24.52 -16.84
N ASN A 797 -9.74 23.40 -16.72
CA ASN A 797 -9.91 22.27 -17.63
C ASN A 797 -11.28 21.61 -17.40
N GLY A 798 -11.87 21.12 -18.49
CA GLY A 798 -13.16 20.43 -18.49
C GLY A 798 -14.38 21.35 -18.52
N TYR A 799 -14.22 22.67 -18.47
CA TYR A 799 -15.35 23.59 -18.67
C TYR A 799 -15.91 23.45 -20.09
N ARG A 800 -17.15 22.95 -20.20
CA ARG A 800 -17.85 22.74 -21.47
C ARG A 800 -18.51 24.03 -21.90
N VAL A 801 -18.26 24.45 -23.14
CA VAL A 801 -18.89 25.61 -23.76
C VAL A 801 -20.07 25.11 -24.58
N ILE A 802 -21.28 25.40 -24.12
CA ILE A 802 -22.51 24.84 -24.69
C ILE A 802 -23.33 25.97 -25.30
N PHE A 803 -23.56 25.90 -26.61
CA PHE A 803 -24.49 26.78 -27.31
C PHE A 803 -25.76 25.99 -27.64
N GLU A 804 -26.89 26.39 -27.07
CA GLU A 804 -28.18 25.71 -27.26
C GLU A 804 -29.15 26.59 -28.03
N ASP A 805 -29.80 26.01 -29.03
CA ASP A 805 -30.83 26.71 -29.80
C ASP A 805 -32.13 26.80 -29.00
N THR A 806 -32.61 28.02 -28.79
CA THR A 806 -33.81 28.29 -27.99
C THR A 806 -34.89 29.01 -28.81
N VAL A 807 -36.06 29.20 -28.20
CA VAL A 807 -37.16 29.95 -28.82
C VAL A 807 -36.78 31.41 -29.07
N PRO A 808 -37.23 32.02 -30.19
CA PRO A 808 -36.83 33.36 -30.58
C PRO A 808 -36.96 34.42 -29.48
N GLY A 809 -35.92 35.24 -29.31
CA GLY A 809 -35.89 36.37 -28.38
C GLY A 809 -35.48 36.07 -26.93
N VAL A 810 -35.00 34.87 -26.63
CA VAL A 810 -34.50 34.48 -25.30
C VAL A 810 -33.00 34.14 -25.39
N GLU A 811 -32.15 35.15 -25.51
CA GLU A 811 -30.70 34.96 -25.44
C GLU A 811 -30.20 35.18 -24.02
N SER A 812 -29.50 34.21 -23.46
CA SER A 812 -28.97 34.29 -22.08
C SER A 812 -27.61 33.59 -21.95
N PHE A 813 -26.91 33.91 -20.87
CA PHE A 813 -25.69 33.21 -20.47
C PHE A 813 -25.84 32.77 -19.02
N THR A 814 -25.48 31.52 -18.75
CA THR A 814 -25.44 30.95 -17.40
C THR A 814 -24.05 30.37 -17.17
N PHE A 815 -23.40 30.82 -16.09
CA PHE A 815 -22.17 30.24 -15.60
C PHE A 815 -22.49 29.25 -14.48
N ASP A 816 -22.20 27.96 -14.71
CA ASP A 816 -22.32 26.93 -13.68
C ASP A 816 -20.91 26.45 -13.29
N PRO A 817 -20.36 26.94 -12.16
CA PRO A 817 -19.05 26.52 -11.71
C PRO A 817 -19.02 25.09 -11.17
N VAL A 818 -20.16 24.52 -10.74
CA VAL A 818 -20.24 23.19 -10.13
C VAL A 818 -20.22 22.11 -11.22
N ASN A 819 -21.05 22.27 -12.25
CA ASN A 819 -21.10 21.33 -13.38
C ASN A 819 -20.04 21.62 -14.45
N LYS A 820 -19.19 22.65 -14.23
CA LYS A 820 -18.19 23.15 -15.19
C LYS A 820 -18.81 23.47 -16.56
N GLU A 821 -19.83 24.32 -16.58
CA GLU A 821 -20.52 24.70 -17.83
C GLU A 821 -20.54 26.21 -18.06
N LEU A 822 -20.26 26.58 -19.32
CA LEU A 822 -20.48 27.91 -19.88
C LEU A 822 -21.61 27.80 -20.90
N ARG A 823 -22.85 27.99 -20.43
CA ARG A 823 -24.06 27.71 -21.21
C ARG A 823 -24.62 29.00 -21.80
N PHE A 824 -24.81 29.00 -23.12
CA PHE A 824 -25.39 30.09 -23.88
C PHE A 824 -26.68 29.62 -24.55
N GLU A 825 -27.77 30.28 -24.23
CA GLU A 825 -29.01 30.16 -24.98
C GLU A 825 -28.93 31.12 -26.17
N ILE A 826 -28.95 30.57 -27.39
CA ILE A 826 -28.78 31.32 -28.64
C ILE A 826 -30.02 31.18 -29.54
N GLU A 827 -30.17 32.08 -30.50
CA GLU A 827 -31.14 31.96 -31.60
C GLU A 827 -30.37 31.67 -32.89
N THR A 828 -30.44 30.42 -33.37
CA THR A 828 -29.68 29.97 -34.53
C THR A 828 -30.07 30.77 -35.78
N GLY A 829 -29.06 31.34 -36.44
CA GLY A 829 -29.28 32.20 -37.61
C GLY A 829 -29.48 33.69 -37.29
N VAL A 830 -29.46 34.07 -36.01
CA VAL A 830 -29.60 35.46 -35.54
C VAL A 830 -28.43 35.90 -34.65
N THR A 831 -28.04 35.08 -33.67
CA THR A 831 -26.98 35.43 -32.72
C THR A 831 -25.60 35.45 -33.39
N ASP A 832 -24.88 36.57 -33.29
CA ASP A 832 -23.51 36.72 -33.79
C ASP A 832 -22.44 36.53 -32.70
N ALA A 833 -21.18 36.32 -33.09
CA ALA A 833 -20.08 36.08 -32.17
C ALA A 833 -19.82 37.25 -31.20
N ASN A 834 -20.02 38.51 -31.63
CA ASN A 834 -19.95 39.68 -30.76
C ASN A 834 -21.06 39.67 -29.69
N ARG A 835 -22.25 39.18 -30.03
CA ARG A 835 -23.35 39.02 -29.10
C ARG A 835 -23.02 38.03 -28.00
N ILE A 836 -22.39 36.90 -28.32
CA ILE A 836 -21.89 35.92 -27.34
C ILE A 836 -20.91 36.56 -26.36
N ILE A 837 -19.93 37.31 -26.86
CA ILE A 837 -18.97 38.04 -26.01
C ILE A 837 -19.70 39.03 -25.09
N SER A 838 -20.71 39.73 -25.59
CA SER A 838 -21.49 40.68 -24.78
C SER A 838 -22.33 40.01 -23.69
N LEU A 839 -22.89 38.82 -23.96
CA LEU A 839 -23.65 38.03 -22.98
C LEU A 839 -22.72 37.51 -21.88
N PHE A 840 -21.55 37.01 -22.25
CA PHE A 840 -20.52 36.58 -21.31
C PHE A 840 -20.03 37.72 -20.42
N GLN A 841 -19.73 38.89 -21.00
CA GLN A 841 -19.25 40.06 -20.24
C GLN A 841 -20.28 40.64 -19.27
N ALA A 842 -21.56 40.30 -19.41
CA ALA A 842 -22.61 40.70 -18.47
C ALA A 842 -22.54 39.93 -17.14
N ASP A 843 -21.84 38.80 -17.09
CA ASP A 843 -21.59 38.01 -15.87
C ASP A 843 -20.20 38.33 -15.28
N PRO A 844 -20.13 39.01 -14.13
CA PRO A 844 -18.86 39.38 -13.52
C PRO A 844 -18.05 38.19 -12.99
N ALA A 845 -18.72 37.11 -12.57
CA ALA A 845 -18.06 35.95 -11.98
C ALA A 845 -17.37 35.10 -13.05
N ALA A 846 -18.03 34.88 -14.18
CA ALA A 846 -17.43 34.21 -15.33
C ALA A 846 -16.26 35.03 -15.92
N GLY A 847 -16.45 36.35 -16.04
CA GLY A 847 -15.42 37.28 -16.56
C GLY A 847 -14.16 37.40 -15.71
N GLN A 848 -14.23 37.07 -14.42
CA GLN A 848 -13.05 36.98 -13.55
C GLN A 848 -12.20 35.74 -13.82
N ARG A 849 -12.78 34.65 -14.33
CA ARG A 849 -12.11 33.36 -14.52
C ARG A 849 -11.72 33.08 -15.97
N PHE A 850 -12.59 33.47 -16.89
CA PHE A 850 -12.46 33.19 -18.31
C PHE A 850 -12.45 34.47 -19.14
N GLU A 851 -11.98 34.32 -20.36
CA GLU A 851 -12.06 35.33 -21.40
C GLU A 851 -12.54 34.66 -22.68
N ILE A 852 -13.48 35.31 -23.37
CA ILE A 852 -13.90 34.94 -24.71
C ILE A 852 -13.39 35.98 -25.67
N VAL A 853 -12.59 35.54 -26.65
CA VAL A 853 -12.05 36.39 -27.71
C VAL A 853 -12.42 35.83 -29.07
N LEU A 854 -12.41 36.69 -30.09
CA LEU A 854 -12.56 36.26 -31.47
C LEU A 854 -11.31 35.48 -31.91
N ASP A 855 -11.51 34.37 -32.62
CA ASP A 855 -10.40 33.63 -33.22
C ASP A 855 -9.70 34.49 -34.30
N PRO A 856 -8.41 34.84 -34.15
CA PRO A 856 -7.74 35.74 -35.07
C PRO A 856 -7.34 35.08 -36.41
N ALA A 857 -7.49 33.76 -36.56
CA ALA A 857 -6.93 33.00 -37.69
C ALA A 857 -7.47 33.38 -39.08
N ASP A 858 -8.67 33.96 -39.17
CA ASP A 858 -9.36 34.30 -40.43
C ASP A 858 -9.69 35.81 -40.61
N GLY A 859 -9.24 36.68 -39.70
CA GLY A 859 -9.60 38.10 -39.71
C GLY A 859 -10.98 38.40 -39.12
N ASN A 860 -11.46 37.50 -38.26
CA ASN A 860 -12.72 37.57 -37.52
C ASN A 860 -13.01 38.95 -36.90
N ASP A 861 -14.13 39.56 -37.29
CA ASP A 861 -14.66 40.81 -36.72
C ASP A 861 -15.90 40.59 -35.83
N GLY A 862 -16.26 39.33 -35.58
CA GLY A 862 -17.35 38.89 -34.71
C GLY A 862 -18.76 39.10 -35.28
N THR A 863 -18.89 39.48 -36.55
CA THR A 863 -20.20 39.69 -37.21
C THR A 863 -20.83 38.40 -37.74
N GLY A 864 -20.10 37.28 -37.69
CA GLY A 864 -20.57 35.98 -38.14
C GLY A 864 -21.52 35.31 -37.14
N LEU A 865 -22.45 34.50 -37.66
CA LEU A 865 -23.49 33.83 -36.88
C LEU A 865 -22.94 32.55 -36.23
N VAL A 866 -23.23 32.38 -34.94
CA VAL A 866 -22.85 31.17 -34.20
C VAL A 866 -23.88 30.05 -34.40
N ALA A 867 -23.41 28.80 -34.36
CA ALA A 867 -24.25 27.60 -34.41
C ALA A 867 -24.31 26.92 -33.04
N ALA A 868 -25.37 26.15 -32.79
CA ALA A 868 -25.44 25.31 -31.60
C ALA A 868 -24.29 24.28 -31.58
N THR A 869 -23.79 23.98 -30.39
CA THR A 869 -22.76 22.94 -30.17
C THR A 869 -23.40 21.55 -30.16
N ASP A 870 -22.60 20.51 -30.38
CA ASP A 870 -23.08 19.13 -30.22
C ASP A 870 -23.47 18.90 -28.74
N PRO A 871 -24.72 18.50 -28.44
CA PRO A 871 -25.15 18.26 -27.07
C PRO A 871 -24.47 17.03 -26.44
N LEU A 872 -23.97 16.08 -27.23
CA LEU A 872 -23.26 14.90 -26.75
C LEU A 872 -21.76 15.16 -26.54
N ASP A 873 -21.17 16.07 -27.31
CA ASP A 873 -19.72 16.40 -27.26
C ASP A 873 -19.44 17.90 -27.51
N PRO A 874 -19.82 18.79 -26.56
CA PRO A 874 -19.56 20.21 -26.66
C PRO A 874 -18.07 20.50 -26.42
N PRO A 875 -17.50 21.55 -27.05
CA PRO A 875 -16.10 21.94 -26.85
C PRO A 875 -15.78 22.19 -25.38
N ALA A 876 -14.71 21.56 -24.88
CA ALA A 876 -14.25 21.74 -23.50
C ALA A 876 -12.89 22.43 -23.46
N LEU A 877 -12.68 23.28 -22.45
CA LEU A 877 -11.37 23.87 -22.17
C LEU A 877 -10.37 22.78 -21.75
N SER A 878 -9.15 22.86 -22.28
CA SER A 878 -8.06 21.94 -21.98
C SER A 878 -6.70 22.63 -22.04
N GLY A 879 -5.65 22.01 -21.49
CA GLY A 879 -4.28 22.52 -21.54
C GLY A 879 -3.95 23.58 -20.48
N GLY A 880 -4.83 23.80 -19.51
CA GLY A 880 -4.53 24.63 -18.33
C GLY A 880 -3.66 23.87 -17.36
N GLU A 881 -2.44 24.34 -17.12
CA GLU A 881 -1.49 23.75 -16.18
C GLU A 881 -0.86 24.87 -15.35
N PRO A 882 -0.80 24.74 -14.02
CA PRO A 882 -0.18 25.76 -13.19
C PRO A 882 1.35 25.72 -13.28
N THR A 883 1.99 26.79 -12.80
CA THR A 883 3.45 26.78 -12.64
C THR A 883 3.78 25.94 -11.41
N THR A 884 4.59 24.89 -11.56
CA THR A 884 4.96 24.03 -10.43
C THR A 884 6.46 24.00 -10.18
N LEU A 885 6.84 23.84 -8.91
CA LEU A 885 8.18 23.52 -8.47
C LEU A 885 8.09 22.32 -7.51
N THR A 886 8.55 21.16 -7.98
CA THR A 886 8.58 19.93 -7.20
C THR A 886 9.91 19.80 -6.49
N GLY A 887 9.90 19.76 -5.16
CA GLY A 887 11.08 19.50 -4.35
C GLY A 887 11.60 18.07 -4.55
N ARG A 888 12.89 17.86 -4.31
CA ARG A 888 13.50 16.53 -4.30
C ARG A 888 12.93 15.70 -3.14
N ASP A 889 12.88 14.39 -3.33
CA ASP A 889 12.69 13.47 -2.21
C ASP A 889 13.85 13.60 -1.19
N VAL A 890 13.50 13.95 0.04
CA VAL A 890 14.40 14.18 1.17
C VAL A 890 14.12 13.23 2.33
N ALA A 891 13.20 12.28 2.17
CA ALA A 891 13.03 11.16 3.09
C ALA A 891 12.97 9.82 2.35
N PRO A 892 13.96 9.50 1.49
CA PRO A 892 14.04 8.18 0.89
C PRO A 892 14.32 7.13 1.96
N LEU A 893 13.81 5.93 1.74
CA LEU A 893 14.16 4.76 2.54
C LEU A 893 15.42 4.10 1.99
N GLU A 894 16.03 3.25 2.80
CA GLU A 894 17.20 2.48 2.38
C GLU A 894 17.05 1.02 2.80
N THR A 895 17.82 0.17 2.14
CA THR A 895 18.00 -1.20 2.61
C THR A 895 18.93 -1.18 3.83
N GLU A 896 18.47 -1.65 5.00
CA GLU A 896 19.30 -1.80 6.21
C GLU A 896 20.26 -3.00 6.12
N SER A 897 20.97 -3.12 5.01
CA SER A 897 21.92 -4.21 4.80
C SER A 897 23.34 -3.80 5.17
N VAL A 898 24.13 -4.79 5.57
CA VAL A 898 25.59 -4.61 5.72
C VAL A 898 26.24 -4.13 4.42
N PHE A 899 25.71 -4.53 3.26
CA PHE A 899 26.20 -4.05 1.97
C PHE A 899 25.91 -2.58 1.78
N ASN A 900 24.71 -2.12 2.14
CA ASN A 900 24.32 -0.71 2.08
C ASN A 900 25.24 0.13 2.97
N ALA A 901 25.43 -0.27 4.22
CA ALA A 901 26.32 0.43 5.16
C ALA A 901 27.76 0.55 4.62
N LEU A 902 28.33 -0.53 4.07
CA LEU A 902 29.68 -0.47 3.47
C LEU A 902 29.74 0.39 2.20
N LEU A 903 28.71 0.34 1.35
CA LEU A 903 28.63 1.14 0.13
C LEU A 903 28.48 2.64 0.45
N ARG A 904 27.61 2.99 1.41
CA ARG A 904 27.45 4.35 1.94
C ARG A 904 28.74 4.87 2.57
N LEU A 905 29.40 4.05 3.40
CA LEU A 905 30.69 4.39 3.97
C LEU A 905 31.74 4.67 2.90
N LYS A 906 31.82 3.83 1.86
CA LYS A 906 32.73 4.06 0.72
C LYS A 906 32.44 5.39 0.03
N HIS A 907 31.16 5.71 -0.19
CA HIS A 907 30.73 6.96 -0.81
C HIS A 907 31.09 8.18 0.05
N GLY A 908 30.72 8.16 1.33
CA GLY A 908 31.04 9.23 2.28
C GLY A 908 32.54 9.50 2.42
N LEU A 909 33.37 8.44 2.35
CA LEU A 909 34.84 8.57 2.33
C LEU A 909 35.35 9.31 1.09
N LEU A 910 34.79 9.01 -0.09
CA LEU A 910 35.19 9.62 -1.36
C LEU A 910 34.74 11.08 -1.47
N GLU A 911 33.54 11.39 -0.96
CA GLU A 911 32.95 12.73 -1.02
C GLU A 911 33.34 13.63 0.17
N ASN A 912 33.99 13.06 1.18
CA ASN A 912 34.28 13.73 2.44
C ASN A 912 33.00 14.19 3.18
N ASP A 913 31.94 13.37 3.13
CA ASP A 913 30.73 13.59 3.90
C ASP A 913 30.85 12.93 5.28
N SER A 914 31.14 13.75 6.30
CA SER A 914 31.31 13.27 7.67
C SER A 914 30.05 12.68 8.27
N TYR A 915 28.88 13.24 7.92
CA TYR A 915 27.61 12.75 8.45
C TYR A 915 27.29 11.36 7.88
N GLU A 916 27.48 11.20 6.57
CA GLU A 916 27.26 9.91 5.92
C GLU A 916 28.21 8.83 6.45
N MET A 917 29.47 9.18 6.70
CA MET A 917 30.43 8.27 7.31
C MET A 917 30.03 7.86 8.73
N GLU A 918 29.58 8.79 9.57
CA GLU A 918 29.12 8.51 10.93
C GLU A 918 27.88 7.62 10.93
N ARG A 919 26.89 7.93 10.07
CA ARG A 919 25.67 7.15 9.90
C ARG A 919 25.98 5.73 9.42
N ALA A 920 26.82 5.59 8.40
CA ALA A 920 27.20 4.28 7.87
C ALA A 920 27.95 3.44 8.92
N VAL A 921 28.80 4.04 9.76
CA VAL A 921 29.44 3.34 10.89
C VAL A 921 28.42 2.91 11.94
N GLN A 922 27.43 3.73 12.25
CA GLN A 922 26.34 3.35 13.15
C GLN A 922 25.55 2.16 12.57
N GLN A 923 25.22 2.18 11.28
CA GLN A 923 24.59 1.04 10.60
C GLN A 923 25.47 -0.22 10.71
N LEU A 924 26.79 -0.13 10.54
CA LEU A 924 27.68 -1.28 10.74
C LEU A 924 27.66 -1.80 12.20
N ASP A 925 27.53 -0.91 13.19
CA ASP A 925 27.38 -1.30 14.60
C ASP A 925 26.07 -2.05 14.84
N ASP A 926 24.96 -1.58 14.25
CA ASP A 926 23.67 -2.26 14.33
C ASP A 926 23.70 -3.63 13.65
N GLN A 927 24.38 -3.76 12.51
CA GLN A 927 24.59 -5.05 11.85
C GLN A 927 25.44 -6.01 12.68
N LEU A 928 26.48 -5.51 13.37
CA LEU A 928 27.27 -6.32 14.30
C LEU A 928 26.42 -6.86 15.46
N LEU A 929 25.47 -6.07 15.96
CA LEU A 929 24.49 -6.54 16.96
C LEU A 929 23.58 -7.61 16.37
N ASN A 930 23.03 -7.40 15.17
CA ASN A 930 22.19 -8.40 14.49
C ASN A 930 22.93 -9.74 14.29
N PHE A 931 24.19 -9.72 13.86
CA PHE A 931 24.97 -10.95 13.71
C PHE A 931 25.13 -11.72 15.02
N ASN A 932 25.25 -11.04 16.17
CA ASN A 932 25.33 -11.71 17.47
C ASN A 932 24.02 -12.46 17.79
N PHE A 933 22.87 -11.90 17.42
CA PHE A 933 21.57 -12.58 17.55
C PHE A 933 21.47 -13.79 16.63
N VAL A 934 21.80 -13.62 15.34
CA VAL A 934 21.79 -14.71 14.35
C VAL A 934 22.71 -15.86 14.77
N ARG A 935 23.92 -15.57 15.27
CA ARG A 935 24.85 -16.60 15.77
C ARG A 935 24.34 -17.29 17.03
N ALA A 936 23.70 -16.56 17.94
CA ALA A 936 23.09 -17.16 19.13
C ALA A 936 21.95 -18.12 18.76
N ASP A 937 21.09 -17.73 17.81
CA ASP A 937 20.02 -18.59 17.28
C ASP A 937 20.58 -19.82 16.56
N LEU A 938 21.60 -19.65 15.73
CA LEU A 938 22.29 -20.77 15.06
C LEU A 938 22.92 -21.74 16.07
N GLY A 939 23.53 -21.23 17.14
CA GLY A 939 24.05 -22.03 18.23
C GLY A 939 22.94 -22.78 18.98
N ALA A 940 21.78 -22.15 19.21
CA ALA A 940 20.61 -22.82 19.78
C ALA A 940 20.10 -23.94 18.87
N LYS A 941 20.07 -23.71 17.55
CA LYS A 941 19.66 -24.72 16.55
C LYS A 941 20.61 -25.92 16.53
N GLN A 942 21.92 -25.69 16.52
CA GLN A 942 22.94 -26.75 16.59
C GLN A 942 22.83 -27.58 17.88
N ASN A 943 22.67 -26.93 19.04
CA ASN A 943 22.46 -27.63 20.31
C ASN A 943 21.18 -28.48 20.30
N GLY A 944 20.11 -27.97 19.69
CA GLY A 944 18.86 -28.71 19.51
C GLY A 944 19.05 -29.99 18.67
N LEU A 945 19.83 -29.90 17.58
CA LEU A 945 20.17 -31.06 16.76
C LEU A 945 21.06 -32.07 17.50
N ASP A 946 22.02 -31.61 18.30
CA ASP A 946 22.89 -32.51 19.08
C ASP A 946 22.09 -33.30 20.12
N ILE A 947 21.11 -32.67 20.78
CA ILE A 947 20.19 -33.33 21.73
C ILE A 947 19.34 -34.37 21.00
N LEU A 948 18.76 -34.01 19.84
CA LEU A 948 17.96 -34.92 19.03
C LEU A 948 18.78 -36.11 18.54
N GLN A 949 20.00 -35.87 18.05
CA GLN A 949 20.91 -36.92 17.60
C GLN A 949 21.22 -37.90 18.74
N THR A 950 21.56 -37.39 19.92
CA THR A 950 21.83 -38.24 21.10
C THR A 950 20.62 -39.11 21.45
N ARG A 951 19.42 -38.52 21.46
CA ARG A 951 18.17 -39.25 21.72
C ARG A 951 17.89 -40.31 20.66
N LEU A 952 18.09 -40.00 19.38
CA LEU A 952 17.89 -40.97 18.30
C LEU A 952 18.89 -42.13 18.37
N GLU A 953 20.12 -41.88 18.82
CA GLU A 953 21.12 -42.92 19.05
C GLU A 953 20.72 -43.86 20.18
N ASP A 954 20.17 -43.32 21.29
CA ASP A 954 19.64 -44.13 22.38
C ASP A 954 18.44 -44.99 21.93
N GLU A 955 17.50 -44.40 21.18
CA GLU A 955 16.33 -45.11 20.65
C GLU A 955 16.71 -46.16 19.59
N ASP A 956 17.73 -45.92 18.75
CA ASP A 956 18.27 -46.93 17.80
C ASP A 956 18.83 -48.15 18.54
N VAL A 957 19.60 -47.94 19.61
CA VAL A 957 20.13 -49.03 20.45
C VAL A 957 19.01 -49.83 21.10
N GLU A 958 17.98 -49.16 21.62
CA GLU A 958 16.82 -49.80 22.23
C GLU A 958 16.04 -50.65 21.20
N LEU A 959 15.74 -50.09 20.02
CA LEU A 959 15.03 -50.81 18.96
C LEU A 959 15.83 -52.01 18.44
N ARG A 960 17.16 -51.88 18.30
CA ARG A 960 18.03 -53.02 17.95
C ARG A 960 18.02 -54.10 19.02
N SER A 961 17.99 -53.71 20.30
CA SER A 961 17.85 -54.67 21.40
C SER A 961 16.52 -55.40 21.33
N MET A 962 15.40 -54.69 21.15
CA MET A 962 14.07 -55.30 21.01
C MET A 962 13.98 -56.22 19.78
N LEU A 963 14.61 -55.83 18.67
CA LEU A 963 14.69 -56.64 17.46
C LEU A 963 15.48 -57.94 17.72
N SER A 964 16.62 -57.83 18.40
CA SER A 964 17.44 -58.98 18.81
C SER A 964 16.66 -59.92 19.72
N ASP A 965 15.97 -59.39 20.74
CA ASP A 965 15.15 -60.18 21.68
C ASP A 965 14.01 -60.94 20.97
N GLU A 966 13.41 -60.37 19.93
CA GLU A 966 12.29 -60.99 19.20
C GLU A 966 12.76 -61.95 18.09
N HIS A 967 13.90 -61.67 17.42
CA HIS A 967 14.34 -62.38 16.22
C HIS A 967 15.51 -63.35 16.45
N ASP A 968 16.46 -63.02 17.31
CA ASP A 968 17.69 -63.80 17.46
C ASP A 968 17.44 -65.08 18.25
N ILE A 969 18.20 -66.13 17.92
CA ILE A 969 18.11 -67.40 18.63
C ILE A 969 19.07 -67.43 19.82
N ASP A 970 18.62 -67.95 20.97
CA ASP A 970 19.51 -68.32 22.06
C ASP A 970 20.43 -69.46 21.59
N MET A 971 21.67 -69.12 21.27
CA MET A 971 22.67 -70.06 20.77
C MET A 971 22.94 -71.20 21.77
N VAL A 972 22.82 -70.95 23.07
CA VAL A 972 23.05 -71.97 24.10
C VAL A 972 21.93 -73.00 24.06
N GLU A 973 20.67 -72.55 24.01
CA GLU A 973 19.52 -73.44 23.87
C GLU A 973 19.52 -74.17 22.52
N ALA A 974 19.86 -73.46 21.43
CA ALA A 974 19.88 -74.02 20.09
C ALA A 974 20.94 -75.14 19.93
N ILE A 975 22.15 -74.96 20.48
CA ILE A 975 23.20 -76.00 20.48
C ILE A 975 22.76 -77.22 21.30
N SER A 976 22.12 -76.99 22.44
CA SER A 976 21.55 -78.05 23.27
C SER A 976 20.47 -78.84 22.52
N SER A 977 19.54 -78.12 21.87
CA SER A 977 18.47 -78.70 21.04
C SER A 977 19.02 -79.46 19.83
N LEU A 978 20.04 -78.92 19.16
CA LEU A 978 20.71 -79.57 18.03
C LEU A 978 21.27 -80.93 18.44
N THR A 979 22.03 -80.95 19.55
CA THR A 979 22.62 -82.17 20.11
C THR A 979 21.53 -83.18 20.50
N GLY A 980 20.46 -82.70 21.14
CA GLY A 980 19.29 -83.50 21.49
C GLY A 980 18.60 -84.13 20.26
N ARG A 981 18.41 -83.36 19.19
CA ARG A 981 17.78 -83.83 17.95
C ARG A 981 18.68 -84.77 17.14
N GLN A 982 19.99 -84.58 17.17
CA GLN A 982 20.94 -85.54 16.58
C GLN A 982 20.83 -86.90 17.27
N MET A 983 20.84 -86.92 18.61
CA MET A 983 20.65 -88.16 19.38
C MET A 983 19.28 -88.80 19.10
N ALA A 984 18.21 -88.01 18.98
CA ALA A 984 16.88 -88.51 18.65
C ALA A 984 16.83 -89.14 17.25
N LEU A 985 17.42 -88.48 16.23
CA LEU A 985 17.50 -89.01 14.88
C LEU A 985 18.31 -90.32 14.83
N GLU A 986 19.45 -90.39 15.52
CA GLU A 986 20.24 -91.63 15.65
C GLU A 986 19.42 -92.75 16.30
N ALA A 987 18.68 -92.45 17.37
CA ALA A 987 17.80 -93.41 18.04
C ALA A 987 16.66 -93.87 17.11
N SER A 988 16.02 -92.96 16.38
CA SER A 988 14.99 -93.27 15.38
C SER A 988 15.53 -94.13 14.25
N LEU A 989 16.75 -93.87 13.76
CA LEU A 989 17.43 -94.69 12.75
C LEU A 989 17.78 -96.08 13.29
N GLN A 990 18.28 -96.18 14.53
CA GLN A 990 18.56 -97.47 15.17
C GLN A 990 17.29 -98.30 15.41
N ALA A 991 16.20 -97.66 15.86
CA ALA A 991 14.91 -98.31 16.05
C ALA A 991 14.33 -98.80 14.72
N THR A 992 14.45 -97.97 13.68
CA THR A 992 14.06 -98.30 12.30
C THR A 992 14.89 -99.47 11.77
N ALA A 993 16.21 -99.46 11.95
CA ALA A 993 17.12 -100.54 11.54
C ALA A 993 16.82 -101.86 12.27
N LYS A 994 16.58 -101.82 13.59
CA LYS A 994 16.20 -103.01 14.39
C LYS A 994 14.86 -103.59 13.93
N MET A 995 13.87 -102.76 13.60
CA MET A 995 12.57 -103.22 13.06
C MET A 995 12.68 -103.78 11.64
N PHE A 996 13.54 -103.23 10.78
CA PHE A 996 13.78 -103.79 9.44
C PHE A 996 14.59 -105.10 9.47
N GLN A 997 15.35 -105.36 10.53
CA GLN A 997 16.07 -106.62 10.74
C GLN A 997 15.21 -107.76 11.30
N LEU A 998 14.03 -107.48 11.87
CA LEU A 998 13.10 -108.52 12.30
C LEU A 998 12.50 -109.20 11.06
N THR A 999 13.00 -110.38 10.71
CA THR A 999 12.37 -111.23 9.70
C THR A 999 11.28 -112.08 10.36
N LEU A 1000 10.29 -112.55 9.59
CA LEU A 1000 9.25 -113.47 10.08
C LEU A 1000 9.84 -114.74 10.75
N LEU A 1001 11.12 -115.03 10.51
CA LEU A 1001 11.88 -116.14 11.08
C LEU A 1001 12.42 -115.88 12.50
N ASP A 1002 12.50 -114.63 12.96
CA ASP A 1002 12.94 -114.26 14.33
C ASP A 1002 11.77 -114.10 15.32
N TYR A 1003 10.53 -114.07 14.82
CA TYR A 1003 9.30 -113.96 15.62
C TYR A 1003 8.62 -115.33 15.86
N LEU A 1004 9.01 -116.37 15.11
CA LEU A 1004 8.65 -117.77 15.35
C LEU A 1004 9.74 -118.43 16.21
#